data_AF-A0A291E5Q2-F1
#
_entry.id   AF-A0A291E5Q2-F1
#
_cell.length_a   1.000
_cell.length_b   1.000
_cell.length_c   1.000
_cell.angle_alpha   90.00
_cell.angle_beta   90.00
_cell.angle_gamma   90.00
#
_symmetry.space_group_name_H-M   'P 1'
#
loop_
_entity.id
_entity.type
_entity.pdbx_description
1 polymer ?
#
loop_
_entity_poly.entity_id
_entity_poly.type
_entity_poly.pdbx_seq_one_letter_code
_entity_poly.pdbx_strand_id
1 'polypeptide(L)'
;MHFFYKLSPSLVTSGIVLAGSMLATSAYADGAAVATKLNDQWLSSADKCTNSSGDLVSALACSGVLVKPLPNTNAENAMAAGSALYLRKDLKHPGDITGIILPGNHALNADEKGLSAACVRPLLVDNHVVRDAFGCGKETTTPKNNDDTDVSTCNQQGYPEAIGWKWNGECSLSVLIYQEFSRAMKLNQDNSINKASLPMQVWYRHWPDTMAKAMPQALVYTAGKEEELKARQRDRARLYSDGSDVPILKYTPENASPFSYSVTDDEIPTEKSVQEKLNKLFEDKHSVRFTVIAPSYTANNKVLSFLATGTDGTIPKGPVSYPYSYDSLAFDKNNHVFTSMGMAFRNMSSNAPMYGFILDTDGKPAASVYGPKDSDFARRSAIALAQAYNTRTDSMLPVAGMNAQNTGNSSSQVIQTGVSPFEVIRVGGEADIKKDPTSLYSQVQEVTSRYNDTRASCKDNSPAWQCSGLIARATGAGHPFTQTEDVVKNRGVASYFFLRADTLTNNSYANQQGIILKVPDSASIDSSAGKQLLAVLKDRVKCIYPHDAQTDHNFGIVNDFQCHKNNTRPGDITSDYKDYSDCSSELGLLADTKDIDQWTDKWHAKKYTWSYNQCAFSTQHAVQFYAAIWLTGEHVGDYTWNEMILAPSSHADDIPDLDAAWYSYGNPGAQKDAKTIAQKYHDDLHRSKIPTIAWDYQHSAILFDLNAQTQP
;
A
#
# COMPACT_ATOMS: atom_id res chain seq x y z
N MET A 1 -65.13 -35.05 28.99
CA MET A 1 -64.22 -34.88 30.14
C MET A 1 -63.30 -33.71 29.79
N HIS A 2 -63.61 -32.47 30.21
CA HIS A 2 -62.99 -31.76 31.36
C HIS A 2 -61.44 -31.78 31.26
N PHE A 3 -60.70 -30.70 31.03
CA PHE A 3 -60.76 -29.36 31.62
C PHE A 3 -60.17 -28.25 30.72
N PHE A 4 -60.71 -27.03 30.87
CA PHE A 4 -60.24 -25.74 30.35
C PHE A 4 -59.38 -25.00 31.41
N TYR A 5 -58.41 -24.19 30.98
CA TYR A 5 -58.01 -22.90 31.61
C TYR A 5 -57.40 -22.01 30.50
N LYS A 6 -58.09 -21.01 29.93
CA LYS A 6 -58.25 -19.60 30.37
C LYS A 6 -56.95 -18.84 30.65
N LEU A 7 -56.55 -17.98 29.70
CA LEU A 7 -55.79 -16.75 29.94
C LEU A 7 -56.56 -15.57 29.33
N SER A 8 -56.78 -14.54 30.14
CA SER A 8 -57.40 -13.25 29.79
C SER A 8 -56.34 -12.24 29.32
N PRO A 9 -56.72 -11.24 28.50
CA PRO A 9 -55.80 -10.25 27.95
C PRO A 9 -55.72 -8.99 28.83
N SER A 10 -54.56 -8.35 28.87
CA SER A 10 -54.41 -6.98 29.37
C SER A 10 -53.61 -6.13 28.39
N LEU A 11 -54.26 -5.04 27.98
CA LEU A 11 -53.83 -3.87 27.22
C LEU A 11 -52.32 -3.60 27.18
N VAL A 12 -51.79 -3.37 25.98
CA VAL A 12 -50.72 -2.38 25.76
C VAL A 12 -51.12 -1.51 24.56
N THR A 13 -51.17 -0.21 24.85
CA THR A 13 -51.44 0.94 23.99
C THR A 13 -50.57 1.00 22.73
N SER A 14 -51.22 1.27 21.60
CA SER A 14 -50.61 1.58 20.32
C SER A 14 -49.84 2.90 20.36
N GLY A 15 -48.54 2.87 20.08
CA GLY A 15 -47.73 4.02 19.70
C GLY A 15 -47.33 3.88 18.24
N ILE A 16 -47.83 4.80 17.40
CA ILE A 16 -47.46 4.95 15.99
C ILE A 16 -46.01 5.43 15.92
N VAL A 17 -45.11 4.63 15.32
CA VAL A 17 -43.76 5.08 14.95
C VAL A 17 -43.77 5.45 13.47
N LEU A 18 -43.66 6.74 13.19
CA LEU A 18 -43.34 7.29 11.88
C LEU A 18 -41.96 6.80 11.45
N ALA A 19 -41.90 6.08 10.33
CA ALA A 19 -40.67 5.69 9.66
C ALA A 19 -40.00 6.94 9.05
N GLY A 20 -39.09 7.56 9.80
CA GLY A 20 -38.13 8.51 9.28
C GLY A 20 -36.95 7.76 8.68
N SER A 21 -36.80 7.85 7.37
CA SER A 21 -35.63 7.42 6.61
C SER A 21 -34.35 8.09 7.15
N MET A 22 -33.56 7.34 7.91
CA MET A 22 -32.20 7.74 8.29
C MET A 22 -31.24 7.45 7.15
N LEU A 23 -30.66 8.50 6.61
CA LEU A 23 -29.43 8.46 5.84
C LEU A 23 -28.34 7.83 6.72
N ALA A 24 -27.71 6.76 6.24
CA ALA A 24 -26.58 6.14 6.92
C ALA A 24 -25.38 7.11 6.89
N THR A 25 -25.17 7.82 7.98
CA THR A 25 -23.87 8.45 8.28
C THR A 25 -22.90 7.36 8.68
N SER A 26 -21.73 7.31 8.04
CA SER A 26 -20.59 6.47 8.46
C SER A 26 -20.35 6.64 9.97
N ALA A 27 -20.47 5.56 10.74
CA ALA A 27 -20.30 5.60 12.18
C ALA A 27 -18.83 5.91 12.53
N TYR A 28 -18.60 7.05 13.16
CA TYR A 28 -17.40 7.32 13.95
C TYR A 28 -17.18 6.14 14.92
N ALA A 29 -15.98 5.58 15.01
CA ALA A 29 -15.67 4.71 16.13
C ALA A 29 -15.72 5.57 17.41
N ASP A 30 -16.70 5.33 18.28
CA ASP A 30 -16.83 6.07 19.53
C ASP A 30 -15.63 5.74 20.44
N GLY A 31 -14.60 6.60 20.41
CA GLY A 31 -13.37 6.39 21.17
C GLY A 31 -13.60 6.31 22.67
N ALA A 32 -14.66 6.95 23.21
CA ALA A 32 -15.03 6.80 24.61
C ALA A 32 -15.58 5.40 24.91
N ALA A 33 -16.36 4.81 24.00
CA ALA A 33 -16.81 3.43 24.11
C ALA A 33 -15.63 2.44 24.03
N VAL A 34 -14.66 2.68 23.14
CA VAL A 34 -13.44 1.86 23.06
C VAL A 34 -12.64 1.95 24.36
N ALA A 35 -12.40 3.15 24.89
CA ALA A 35 -11.70 3.33 26.17
C ALA A 35 -12.42 2.61 27.32
N THR A 36 -13.76 2.69 27.39
CA THR A 36 -14.56 2.00 28.39
C THR A 36 -14.38 0.49 28.30
N LYS A 37 -14.52 -0.07 27.10
CA LYS A 37 -14.32 -1.51 26.84
C LYS A 37 -12.93 -1.98 27.27
N LEU A 38 -11.89 -1.21 26.97
CA LEU A 38 -10.51 -1.54 27.35
C LEU A 38 -10.28 -1.47 28.86
N ASN A 39 -10.89 -0.51 29.54
CA ASN A 39 -10.84 -0.44 31.00
C ASN A 39 -11.58 -1.62 31.66
N ASP A 40 -12.70 -2.06 31.09
CA ASP A 40 -13.40 -3.27 31.56
C ASP A 40 -12.52 -4.52 31.37
N GLN A 41 -11.86 -4.66 30.22
CA GLN A 41 -10.92 -5.74 29.95
C GLN A 41 -9.70 -5.70 30.89
N TRP A 42 -9.18 -4.51 31.19
CA TRP A 42 -8.09 -4.29 32.13
C TRP A 42 -8.44 -4.69 33.57
N LEU A 43 -9.67 -4.38 34.00
CA LEU A 43 -10.19 -4.68 35.34
C LEU A 43 -10.61 -6.14 35.51
N SER A 44 -10.86 -6.86 34.41
CA SER A 44 -11.26 -8.25 34.44
C SER A 44 -10.23 -9.12 35.18
N SER A 45 -10.71 -9.99 36.05
CA SER A 45 -9.91 -10.99 36.77
C SER A 45 -10.11 -12.40 36.23
N ALA A 46 -10.69 -12.54 35.03
CA ALA A 46 -10.97 -13.85 34.45
C ALA A 46 -9.65 -14.59 34.17
N ASP A 47 -9.52 -15.81 34.71
CA ASP A 47 -8.35 -16.67 34.50
C ASP A 47 -8.50 -17.56 33.26
N LYS A 48 -9.71 -17.63 32.70
CA LYS A 48 -10.12 -18.34 31.49
C LYS A 48 -11.40 -17.71 30.94
N CYS A 49 -11.70 -18.01 29.69
CA CYS A 49 -12.89 -17.55 28.99
C CYS A 49 -13.68 -18.73 28.42
N THR A 50 -14.86 -18.45 27.87
CA THR A 50 -15.67 -19.43 27.15
C THR A 50 -15.92 -18.92 25.74
N ASN A 51 -15.64 -19.75 24.72
CA ASN A 51 -15.89 -19.39 23.31
C ASN A 51 -17.38 -19.54 22.96
N SER A 52 -17.77 -19.20 21.72
CA SER A 52 -19.15 -19.33 21.24
C SER A 52 -19.70 -20.77 21.23
N SER A 53 -18.81 -21.77 21.22
CA SER A 53 -19.15 -23.19 21.28
C SER A 53 -19.30 -23.72 22.71
N GLY A 54 -18.99 -22.90 23.72
CA GLY A 54 -19.03 -23.30 25.14
C GLY A 54 -17.71 -23.89 25.67
N ASP A 55 -16.65 -23.95 24.87
CA ASP A 55 -15.36 -24.49 25.28
C ASP A 55 -14.57 -23.49 26.11
N LEU A 56 -13.80 -23.99 27.08
CA LEU A 56 -12.87 -23.18 27.86
C LEU A 56 -11.67 -22.80 27.00
N VAL A 57 -11.41 -21.50 26.91
CA VAL A 57 -10.26 -20.93 26.20
C VAL A 57 -9.47 -20.01 27.13
N SER A 58 -8.28 -19.57 26.72
CA SER A 58 -7.43 -18.74 27.56
C SER A 58 -8.07 -17.38 27.88
N ALA A 59 -7.61 -16.77 28.99
CA ALA A 59 -8.06 -15.44 29.42
C ALA A 59 -7.87 -14.37 28.34
N LEU A 60 -6.93 -14.59 27.43
CA LEU A 60 -6.63 -13.73 26.29
C LEU A 60 -7.87 -13.42 25.42
N ALA A 61 -8.85 -14.32 25.38
CA ALA A 61 -10.07 -14.15 24.58
C ALA A 61 -11.04 -13.08 25.10
N CYS A 62 -11.04 -12.81 26.40
CA CYS A 62 -12.08 -12.00 27.06
C CYS A 62 -11.56 -11.07 28.15
N SER A 63 -10.26 -11.11 28.48
CA SER A 63 -9.65 -10.35 29.56
C SER A 63 -8.30 -9.81 29.13
N GLY A 64 -7.91 -8.69 29.73
CA GLY A 64 -6.65 -8.02 29.47
C GLY A 64 -6.62 -7.25 28.15
N VAL A 65 -5.63 -6.39 28.01
CA VAL A 65 -5.42 -5.51 26.86
C VAL A 65 -4.12 -5.89 26.17
N LEU A 66 -4.17 -6.06 24.85
CA LEU A 66 -3.02 -6.39 24.04
C LEU A 66 -2.45 -5.14 23.39
N VAL A 67 -1.19 -4.84 23.69
CA VAL A 67 -0.51 -3.66 23.15
C VAL A 67 0.74 -4.07 22.41
N LYS A 68 0.82 -3.77 21.11
CA LYS A 68 2.05 -3.90 20.33
C LYS A 68 2.79 -2.57 20.37
N PRO A 69 3.99 -2.51 20.98
CA PRO A 69 4.86 -1.36 20.86
C PRO A 69 5.29 -1.14 19.40
N LEU A 70 5.39 0.12 18.99
CA LEU A 70 5.88 0.51 17.66
C LEU A 70 7.22 1.28 17.78
N PRO A 71 8.10 1.22 16.75
CA PRO A 71 7.98 0.43 15.52
C PRO A 71 8.33 -1.06 15.70
N ASN A 72 8.22 -1.85 14.63
CA ASN A 72 8.76 -3.22 14.61
C ASN A 72 10.29 -3.20 14.68
N THR A 73 10.88 -4.19 15.35
CA THR A 73 12.34 -4.36 15.39
C THR A 73 12.83 -5.17 14.19
N ASN A 74 14.13 -5.08 13.88
CA ASN A 74 14.76 -5.94 12.88
C ASN A 74 14.67 -7.44 13.25
N ALA A 75 14.68 -7.75 14.55
CA ALA A 75 14.55 -9.12 15.01
C ALA A 75 13.13 -9.67 14.83
N GLU A 76 12.10 -8.86 15.10
CA GLU A 76 10.70 -9.19 14.80
C GLU A 76 10.53 -9.51 13.30
N ASN A 77 11.11 -8.68 12.42
CA ASN A 77 11.11 -8.93 10.98
C ASN A 77 11.84 -10.22 10.61
N ALA A 78 13.02 -10.48 11.17
CA ALA A 78 13.81 -11.69 10.89
C ALA A 78 13.10 -12.98 11.34
N MET A 79 12.29 -12.90 12.40
CA MET A 79 11.49 -14.03 12.89
C MET A 79 10.14 -14.16 12.19
N ALA A 80 9.77 -13.23 11.30
CA ALA A 80 8.40 -13.08 10.77
C ALA A 80 7.34 -13.10 11.88
N ALA A 81 7.64 -12.43 13.00
CA ALA A 81 6.84 -12.47 14.22
C ALA A 81 6.67 -11.09 14.83
N GLY A 82 5.68 -10.92 15.71
CA GLY A 82 5.42 -9.66 16.40
C GLY A 82 5.10 -9.88 17.86
N SER A 83 5.73 -9.10 18.73
CA SER A 83 5.54 -9.20 20.18
C SER A 83 4.51 -8.19 20.68
N ALA A 84 3.51 -8.63 21.42
CA ALA A 84 2.56 -7.76 22.10
C ALA A 84 2.65 -7.96 23.61
N LEU A 85 2.45 -6.88 24.35
CA LEU A 85 2.34 -6.89 25.80
C LEU A 85 0.90 -7.25 26.18
N TYR A 86 0.75 -8.17 27.14
CA TYR A 86 -0.54 -8.50 27.73
C TYR A 86 -0.68 -7.79 29.07
N LEU A 87 -1.63 -6.85 29.13
CA LEU A 87 -1.79 -5.92 30.23
C LEU A 87 -3.09 -6.20 31.00
N ARG A 88 -2.99 -6.27 32.33
CA ARG A 88 -4.15 -6.47 33.21
C ARG A 88 -3.82 -5.91 34.60
N LYS A 89 -4.83 -5.44 35.32
CA LYS A 89 -4.65 -4.74 36.60
C LYS A 89 -3.91 -5.55 37.67
N ASP A 90 -4.15 -6.85 37.73
CA ASP A 90 -3.55 -7.76 38.71
C ASP A 90 -2.21 -8.35 38.25
N LEU A 91 -1.72 -7.98 37.06
CA LEU A 91 -0.44 -8.40 36.52
C LEU A 91 0.57 -7.26 36.61
N LYS A 92 1.86 -7.58 36.45
CA LYS A 92 2.88 -6.56 36.28
C LYS A 92 2.74 -5.93 34.90
N HIS A 93 2.86 -4.62 34.81
CA HIS A 93 2.69 -3.86 33.58
C HIS A 93 3.72 -2.71 33.54
N PRO A 94 4.11 -2.24 32.34
CA PRO A 94 5.07 -1.16 32.23
C PRO A 94 4.41 0.19 32.56
N GLY A 95 5.25 1.16 32.91
CA GLY A 95 4.83 2.56 33.07
C GLY A 95 4.57 3.28 31.74
N ASP A 96 5.08 2.76 30.63
CA ASP A 96 4.99 3.35 29.30
C ASP A 96 4.51 2.32 28.27
N ILE A 97 3.41 2.62 27.57
CA ILE A 97 2.86 1.82 26.48
C ILE A 97 2.47 2.70 25.30
N THR A 98 3.35 2.74 24.30
CA THR A 98 3.11 3.53 23.10
C THR A 98 3.15 2.63 21.88
N GLY A 99 2.06 2.62 21.11
CA GLY A 99 1.91 1.70 19.98
C GLY A 99 0.47 1.55 19.53
N ILE A 100 0.11 0.32 19.20
CA ILE A 100 -1.25 -0.04 18.80
C ILE A 100 -1.86 -1.02 19.79
N ILE A 101 -3.17 -0.91 19.97
CA ILE A 101 -3.95 -1.88 20.75
C ILE A 101 -4.58 -2.87 19.77
N LEU A 102 -4.31 -4.15 19.99
CA LEU A 102 -4.85 -5.24 19.18
C LEU A 102 -6.21 -5.70 19.71
N PRO A 103 -7.14 -6.13 18.86
CA PRO A 103 -8.44 -6.61 19.31
C PRO A 103 -8.32 -8.02 19.93
N GLY A 104 -9.03 -8.28 21.03
CA GLY A 104 -8.89 -9.54 21.80
C GLY A 104 -9.28 -10.83 21.05
N ASN A 105 -10.02 -10.74 19.94
CA ASN A 105 -10.37 -11.89 19.09
C ASN A 105 -9.24 -12.32 18.13
N HIS A 106 -8.20 -11.49 17.91
CA HIS A 106 -7.01 -11.87 17.13
C HIS A 106 -6.08 -12.84 17.88
N ALA A 107 -6.50 -13.28 19.06
CA ALA A 107 -5.60 -13.93 19.99
C ALA A 107 -5.73 -15.46 20.01
N LEU A 108 -6.76 -16.04 19.36
CA LEU A 108 -7.05 -17.48 19.45
C LEU A 108 -7.52 -18.16 18.16
N ASN A 109 -7.86 -17.44 17.10
CA ASN A 109 -8.38 -18.06 15.87
C ASN A 109 -7.31 -18.11 14.78
N ALA A 110 -6.79 -19.32 14.54
CA ALA A 110 -6.00 -19.69 13.38
C ALA A 110 -6.88 -19.87 12.12
N ASP A 111 -7.75 -18.90 11.83
CA ASP A 111 -8.45 -18.87 10.55
C ASP A 111 -7.52 -18.19 9.54
N GLU A 112 -7.47 -18.71 8.30
CA GLU A 112 -6.44 -18.60 7.26
C GLU A 112 -6.00 -17.17 6.80
N LYS A 113 -6.37 -16.09 7.53
CA LYS A 113 -6.06 -14.69 7.20
C LYS A 113 -5.80 -13.76 8.41
N GLY A 114 -5.67 -14.28 9.64
CA GLY A 114 -5.51 -13.47 10.86
C GLY A 114 -4.18 -13.64 11.60
N LEU A 115 -3.71 -12.56 12.26
CA LEU A 115 -2.68 -12.61 13.32
C LEU A 115 -2.95 -13.81 14.23
N SER A 116 -1.99 -14.73 14.34
CA SER A 116 -2.14 -15.94 15.15
C SER A 116 -1.15 -15.94 16.29
N ALA A 117 -1.64 -16.03 17.52
CA ALA A 117 -0.78 -16.07 18.70
C ALA A 117 0.03 -17.38 18.72
N ALA A 118 1.34 -17.24 18.89
CA ALA A 118 2.33 -18.31 18.80
C ALA A 118 2.63 -18.98 20.14
N CYS A 119 2.70 -18.17 21.20
CA CYS A 119 2.94 -18.57 22.59
C CYS A 119 2.88 -17.33 23.51
N VAL A 120 2.98 -17.58 24.82
CA VAL A 120 3.10 -16.54 25.85
C VAL A 120 4.33 -16.76 26.72
N ARG A 121 5.02 -15.67 27.05
CA ARG A 121 6.09 -15.63 28.03
C ARG A 121 5.61 -14.93 29.30
N PRO A 122 5.83 -15.52 30.49
CA PRO A 122 5.47 -14.88 31.75
C PRO A 122 6.15 -13.52 31.99
N LEU A 123 7.34 -13.33 31.42
CA LEU A 123 8.16 -12.12 31.55
C LEU A 123 8.55 -11.60 30.17
N LEU A 124 8.63 -10.28 30.04
CA LEU A 124 9.14 -9.59 28.87
C LEU A 124 10.57 -10.03 28.56
N VAL A 125 10.82 -10.45 27.33
CA VAL A 125 12.18 -10.61 26.79
C VAL A 125 12.47 -9.56 25.74
N ASP A 126 13.76 -9.27 25.55
CA ASP A 126 14.21 -8.30 24.55
C ASP A 126 13.74 -8.72 23.14
N ASN A 127 12.93 -7.88 22.53
CA ASN A 127 12.40 -8.06 21.18
C ASN A 127 13.40 -7.62 20.10
N HIS A 128 14.62 -7.19 20.44
CA HIS A 128 15.73 -6.98 19.52
C HIS A 128 16.60 -8.23 19.34
N VAL A 129 16.34 -9.30 20.10
CA VAL A 129 17.07 -10.56 20.01
C VAL A 129 16.27 -11.56 19.18
N VAL A 130 16.91 -12.14 18.16
CA VAL A 130 16.32 -13.17 17.31
C VAL A 130 16.24 -14.50 18.08
N ARG A 131 15.09 -15.16 17.97
CA ARG A 131 14.77 -16.42 18.67
C ARG A 131 14.06 -17.39 17.72
N ASP A 132 14.21 -18.68 18.00
CA ASP A 132 13.50 -19.74 17.26
C ASP A 132 11.98 -19.67 17.51
N ALA A 133 11.21 -20.41 16.69
CA ALA A 133 9.77 -20.63 16.86
C ALA A 133 8.97 -19.33 17.03
N PHE A 134 9.13 -18.37 16.12
CA PHE A 134 8.43 -17.09 16.12
C PHE A 134 8.58 -16.30 17.44
N GLY A 135 9.74 -16.36 18.09
CA GLY A 135 9.99 -15.68 19.36
C GLY A 135 9.79 -16.53 20.62
N CYS A 136 9.23 -17.73 20.47
CA CYS A 136 8.90 -18.64 21.57
C CYS A 136 10.09 -19.45 22.07
N GLY A 137 11.07 -19.67 21.20
CA GLY A 137 12.23 -20.52 21.46
C GLY A 137 13.41 -19.80 22.11
N LYS A 138 14.56 -20.46 22.01
CA LYS A 138 15.85 -19.94 22.48
C LYS A 138 16.41 -18.91 21.50
N GLU A 139 17.35 -18.10 21.98
CA GLU A 139 18.10 -17.17 21.15
C GLU A 139 18.88 -17.90 20.06
N THR A 140 18.90 -17.33 18.87
CA THR A 140 19.49 -17.94 17.68
C THR A 140 19.89 -16.85 16.68
N THR A 141 20.83 -17.16 15.79
CA THR A 141 21.18 -16.31 14.65
C THR A 141 20.32 -16.61 13.43
N THR A 142 19.70 -17.78 13.37
CA THR A 142 18.90 -18.25 12.23
C THR A 142 17.63 -18.91 12.77
N PRO A 143 16.51 -18.18 12.81
CA PRO A 143 15.30 -18.66 13.45
C PRO A 143 14.68 -19.79 12.63
N LYS A 144 14.42 -20.92 13.29
CA LYS A 144 13.67 -22.05 12.76
C LYS A 144 12.22 -21.91 13.20
N ASN A 145 11.38 -21.57 12.25
CA ASN A 145 9.94 -21.39 12.45
C ASN A 145 9.22 -22.61 11.88
N ASN A 146 8.39 -23.26 12.71
CA ASN A 146 7.49 -24.32 12.29
C ASN A 146 6.04 -23.86 12.52
N ASP A 147 5.15 -24.17 11.59
CA ASP A 147 3.74 -23.77 11.67
C ASP A 147 2.94 -24.60 12.69
N ASP A 148 3.61 -25.35 13.57
CA ASP A 148 2.97 -26.16 14.61
C ASP A 148 2.15 -25.25 15.55
N THR A 149 0.84 -25.49 15.64
CA THR A 149 -0.11 -24.62 16.33
C THR A 149 0.24 -24.54 17.83
N ASP A 150 0.62 -23.35 18.28
CA ASP A 150 0.99 -23.00 19.65
C ASP A 150 1.86 -24.02 20.42
N VAL A 151 3.17 -23.98 20.19
CA VAL A 151 4.13 -24.87 20.87
C VAL A 151 4.63 -24.25 22.18
N SER A 152 4.08 -24.73 23.29
CA SER A 152 4.71 -24.57 24.60
C SER A 152 6.10 -25.22 24.58
N THR A 153 7.14 -24.40 24.57
CA THR A 153 8.52 -24.91 24.65
C THR A 153 8.83 -25.44 26.05
N CYS A 154 7.99 -25.13 27.04
CA CYS A 154 8.07 -25.68 28.38
C CYS A 154 7.73 -27.17 28.44
N ASN A 155 7.03 -27.74 27.46
CA ASN A 155 6.72 -29.18 27.42
C ASN A 155 7.98 -30.07 27.40
N GLN A 156 9.12 -29.55 26.94
CA GLN A 156 10.41 -30.24 27.00
C GLN A 156 10.93 -30.46 28.43
N GLN A 157 10.37 -29.73 29.41
CA GLN A 157 10.69 -29.84 30.85
C GLN A 157 9.62 -30.65 31.61
N GLY A 158 8.67 -31.25 30.90
CA GLY A 158 7.45 -31.82 31.45
C GLY A 158 6.26 -30.85 31.33
N TYR A 159 5.05 -31.40 31.50
CA TYR A 159 3.80 -30.67 31.35
C TYR A 159 3.65 -29.55 32.40
N PRO A 160 3.46 -28.27 32.00
CA PRO A 160 3.27 -27.16 32.93
C PRO A 160 2.10 -27.30 33.91
N GLU A 161 1.15 -28.18 33.60
CA GLU A 161 0.01 -28.57 34.42
C GLU A 161 0.38 -29.51 35.58
N ALA A 162 1.55 -30.15 35.52
CA ALA A 162 1.96 -31.13 36.52
C ALA A 162 2.18 -30.49 37.92
N ILE A 163 1.78 -31.22 38.95
CA ILE A 163 2.02 -30.82 40.35
C ILE A 163 3.53 -30.75 40.59
N GLY A 164 4.00 -29.65 41.16
CA GLY A 164 5.42 -29.45 41.47
C GLY A 164 6.28 -29.00 40.29
N TRP A 165 5.70 -28.80 39.10
CA TRP A 165 6.40 -28.20 37.97
C TRP A 165 6.95 -26.81 38.31
N LYS A 166 8.18 -26.54 37.86
CA LYS A 166 8.89 -25.27 38.08
C LYS A 166 9.33 -24.69 36.75
N TRP A 167 9.07 -23.41 36.54
CA TRP A 167 9.52 -22.70 35.36
C TRP A 167 11.03 -22.45 35.44
N ASN A 168 11.76 -22.74 34.35
CA ASN A 168 13.20 -22.52 34.28
C ASN A 168 13.60 -21.08 33.91
N GLY A 169 12.64 -20.19 33.64
CA GLY A 169 12.87 -18.80 33.24
C GLY A 169 13.06 -18.58 31.74
N GLU A 170 13.25 -19.63 30.94
CA GLU A 170 13.62 -19.51 29.53
C GLU A 170 12.55 -19.98 28.56
N CYS A 171 11.71 -20.94 28.95
CA CYS A 171 10.69 -21.49 28.06
C CYS A 171 9.41 -20.63 28.00
N SER A 172 8.71 -20.73 26.89
CA SER A 172 7.37 -20.19 26.62
C SER A 172 6.28 -21.20 26.91
N LEU A 173 5.10 -20.69 27.27
CA LEU A 173 3.88 -21.44 27.54
C LEU A 173 2.87 -21.26 26.40
N SER A 174 1.88 -22.14 26.34
CA SER A 174 0.81 -22.10 25.34
C SER A 174 -0.20 -20.97 25.60
N VAL A 175 -0.66 -20.32 24.53
CA VAL A 175 -1.77 -19.33 24.50
C VAL A 175 -3.15 -19.95 24.26
N LEU A 176 -3.22 -21.11 23.63
CA LEU A 176 -4.44 -21.86 23.32
C LEU A 176 -4.87 -22.73 24.50
N ILE A 177 -3.93 -23.26 25.28
CA ILE A 177 -4.22 -24.05 26.49
C ILE A 177 -4.44 -23.09 27.66
N TYR A 178 -5.70 -22.95 28.08
CA TYR A 178 -6.08 -21.98 29.13
C TYR A 178 -5.32 -22.21 30.46
N GLN A 179 -4.96 -23.45 30.78
CA GLN A 179 -4.21 -23.79 32.00
C GLN A 179 -2.78 -23.25 31.96
N GLU A 180 -2.12 -23.35 30.81
CA GLU A 180 -0.78 -22.81 30.58
C GLU A 180 -0.78 -21.28 30.57
N PHE A 181 -1.76 -20.64 29.92
CA PHE A 181 -1.89 -19.19 29.96
C PHE A 181 -2.17 -18.68 31.39
N SER A 182 -3.03 -19.38 32.14
CA SER A 182 -3.27 -19.12 33.58
C SER A 182 -2.00 -19.29 34.42
N ARG A 183 -1.16 -20.30 34.10
CA ARG A 183 0.14 -20.47 34.72
C ARG A 183 1.07 -19.30 34.41
N ALA A 184 1.10 -18.80 33.17
CA ALA A 184 1.92 -17.66 32.78
C ALA A 184 1.56 -16.40 33.59
N MET A 185 0.26 -16.17 33.82
CA MET A 185 -0.23 -15.08 34.68
C MET A 185 0.25 -15.22 36.13
N LYS A 186 0.16 -16.42 36.71
CA LYS A 186 0.65 -16.67 38.08
C LYS A 186 2.16 -16.47 38.21
N LEU A 187 2.93 -16.91 37.22
CA LEU A 187 4.38 -16.70 37.17
C LEU A 187 4.74 -15.21 37.05
N ASN A 188 3.95 -14.44 36.29
CA ASN A 188 4.14 -12.99 36.20
C ASN A 188 3.87 -12.27 37.53
N GLN A 189 2.89 -12.73 38.30
CA GLN A 189 2.52 -12.18 39.61
C GLN A 189 3.51 -12.50 40.73
N ASP A 190 4.23 -13.62 40.62
CA ASP A 190 5.16 -14.09 41.65
C ASP A 190 6.40 -13.19 41.72
N ASN A 191 6.54 -12.41 42.79
CA ASN A 191 7.69 -11.51 42.99
C ASN A 191 9.04 -12.24 43.12
N SER A 192 9.05 -13.54 43.45
CA SER A 192 10.29 -14.33 43.46
C SER A 192 10.80 -14.64 42.05
N ILE A 193 9.88 -14.69 41.08
CA ILE A 193 10.13 -14.92 39.65
C ILE A 193 10.27 -13.57 38.92
N ASN A 194 9.26 -12.71 38.99
CA ASN A 194 9.21 -11.42 38.31
C ASN A 194 9.77 -10.26 39.15
N LYS A 195 11.06 -10.33 39.49
CA LYS A 195 11.71 -9.31 40.33
C LYS A 195 11.73 -7.91 39.69
N ALA A 196 11.78 -7.85 38.37
CA ALA A 196 11.85 -6.62 37.60
C ALA A 196 10.46 -6.01 37.28
N SER A 197 9.36 -6.63 37.76
CA SER A 197 7.98 -6.19 37.48
C SER A 197 7.70 -5.97 35.99
N LEU A 198 8.18 -6.89 35.16
CA LEU A 198 8.03 -6.84 33.70
C LEU A 198 6.66 -7.39 33.26
N PRO A 199 6.06 -6.87 32.17
CA PRO A 199 4.81 -7.40 31.65
C PRO A 199 4.93 -8.80 31.08
N MET A 200 3.79 -9.46 30.93
CA MET A 200 3.67 -10.64 30.07
C MET A 200 3.81 -10.24 28.60
N GLN A 201 4.39 -11.13 27.81
CA GLN A 201 4.61 -10.92 26.37
C GLN A 201 4.00 -12.08 25.59
N VAL A 202 3.13 -11.77 24.64
CA VAL A 202 2.52 -12.70 23.69
C VAL A 202 3.21 -12.52 22.35
N TRP A 203 3.64 -13.61 21.74
CA TRP A 203 4.23 -13.59 20.40
C TRP A 203 3.20 -13.98 19.37
N TYR A 204 3.23 -13.34 18.21
CA TYR A 204 2.34 -13.59 17.07
C TYR A 204 3.16 -14.03 15.87
N ARG A 205 2.63 -14.99 15.11
CA ARG A 205 3.23 -15.48 13.86
C ARG A 205 2.75 -14.63 12.68
N HIS A 206 3.56 -14.62 11.64
CA HIS A 206 3.25 -13.96 10.38
C HIS A 206 2.80 -12.52 10.59
N TRP A 207 3.53 -11.80 11.45
CA TRP A 207 3.18 -10.42 11.77
C TRP A 207 3.12 -9.59 10.47
N PRO A 208 2.05 -8.81 10.25
CA PRO A 208 1.86 -8.10 9.00
C PRO A 208 2.93 -7.01 8.80
N ASP A 209 3.26 -6.78 7.54
CA ASP A 209 4.16 -5.72 7.05
C ASP A 209 3.61 -4.31 7.29
N THR A 210 2.29 -4.14 7.43
CA THR A 210 1.65 -2.85 7.69
C THR A 210 0.73 -2.85 8.90
N MET A 211 0.64 -1.70 9.57
CA MET A 211 -0.24 -1.47 10.71
C MET A 211 -1.73 -1.63 10.35
N ALA A 212 -2.14 -1.24 9.13
CA ALA A 212 -3.52 -1.41 8.67
C ALA A 212 -3.95 -2.89 8.61
N LYS A 213 -3.05 -3.77 8.14
CA LYS A 213 -3.30 -5.23 8.13
C LYS A 213 -3.33 -5.85 9.53
N ALA A 214 -2.74 -5.19 10.53
CA ALA A 214 -2.87 -5.59 11.94
C ALA A 214 -4.26 -5.27 12.55
N MET A 215 -5.09 -4.49 11.83
CA MET A 215 -6.46 -4.12 12.23
C MET A 215 -6.56 -3.64 13.69
N PRO A 216 -5.83 -2.59 14.08
CA PRO A 216 -5.82 -2.12 15.46
C PRO A 216 -7.21 -1.69 15.92
N GLN A 217 -7.56 -1.94 17.18
CA GLN A 217 -8.80 -1.41 17.78
C GLN A 217 -8.64 0.03 18.29
N ALA A 218 -7.40 0.45 18.58
CA ALA A 218 -7.05 1.81 18.97
C ALA A 218 -5.54 2.04 18.79
N LEU A 219 -5.16 3.31 18.73
CA LEU A 219 -3.78 3.76 18.93
C LEU A 219 -3.60 4.18 20.38
N VAL A 220 -2.40 4.01 20.94
CA VAL A 220 -2.13 4.37 22.33
C VAL A 220 -0.82 5.11 22.50
N TYR A 221 -0.83 6.08 23.41
CA TYR A 221 0.35 6.79 23.87
C TYR A 221 0.28 7.00 25.40
N THR A 222 1.44 7.14 26.04
CA THR A 222 1.53 7.39 27.48
C THR A 222 1.34 8.87 27.83
N ALA A 223 0.59 9.15 28.88
CA ALA A 223 0.37 10.50 29.40
C ALA A 223 1.70 11.23 29.66
N GLY A 224 1.82 12.47 29.17
CA GLY A 224 3.02 13.28 29.27
C GLY A 224 4.03 13.08 28.13
N LYS A 225 3.75 12.21 27.15
CA LYS A 225 4.58 11.99 25.96
C LYS A 225 3.99 12.65 24.70
N GLU A 226 4.08 13.97 24.62
CA GLU A 226 3.47 14.75 23.53
C GLU A 226 4.01 14.39 22.13
N GLU A 227 5.30 14.04 22.01
CA GLU A 227 5.86 13.61 20.72
C GLU A 227 5.29 12.25 20.26
N GLU A 228 4.93 11.39 21.21
CA GLU A 228 4.29 10.11 20.92
C GLU A 228 2.82 10.30 20.54
N LEU A 229 2.11 11.25 21.17
CA LEU A 229 0.78 11.67 20.72
C LEU A 229 0.82 12.15 19.26
N LYS A 230 1.75 13.03 18.91
CA LYS A 230 1.92 13.50 17.52
C LYS A 230 2.20 12.34 16.56
N ALA A 231 3.00 11.35 16.98
CA ALA A 231 3.24 10.15 16.19
C ALA A 231 1.95 9.35 15.99
N ARG A 232 1.12 9.16 17.03
CA ARG A 232 -0.17 8.48 16.93
C ARG A 232 -1.18 9.26 16.08
N GLN A 233 -1.16 10.58 16.10
CA GLN A 233 -1.97 11.41 15.19
C GLN A 233 -1.59 11.19 13.71
N ARG A 234 -0.29 11.04 13.41
CA ARG A 234 0.18 10.66 12.06
C ARG A 234 -0.24 9.25 11.68
N ASP A 235 -0.07 8.29 12.60
CA ASP A 235 -0.47 6.89 12.39
C ASP A 235 -1.98 6.76 12.17
N ARG A 236 -2.80 7.52 12.91
CA ARG A 236 -4.26 7.57 12.71
C ARG A 236 -4.61 8.14 11.36
N ALA A 237 -3.96 9.23 10.94
CA ALA A 237 -4.21 9.83 9.63
C ALA A 237 -3.91 8.83 8.50
N ARG A 238 -2.86 8.01 8.64
CA ARG A 238 -2.53 6.92 7.71
C ARG A 238 -3.57 5.80 7.73
N LEU A 239 -3.99 5.34 8.91
CA LEU A 239 -5.04 4.32 9.02
C LEU A 239 -6.36 4.80 8.43
N TYR A 240 -6.71 6.06 8.68
CA TYR A 240 -7.91 6.69 8.14
C TYR A 240 -7.86 6.74 6.61
N SER A 241 -6.70 7.06 6.01
CA SER A 241 -6.54 6.98 4.55
C SER A 241 -6.63 5.56 3.99
N ASP A 242 -6.27 4.55 4.79
CA ASP A 242 -6.40 3.12 4.45
C ASP A 242 -7.82 2.58 4.73
N GLY A 243 -8.78 3.46 5.04
CA GLY A 243 -10.20 3.10 5.30
C GLY A 243 -10.47 2.59 6.71
N SER A 244 -9.52 2.71 7.63
CA SER A 244 -9.64 2.29 9.04
C SER A 244 -9.68 3.50 9.97
N ASP A 245 -10.85 3.79 10.53
CA ASP A 245 -10.98 4.83 11.56
C ASP A 245 -10.83 4.21 12.96
N VAL A 246 -9.71 4.51 13.62
CA VAL A 246 -9.37 4.01 14.95
C VAL A 246 -9.09 5.18 15.90
N PRO A 247 -9.57 5.15 17.15
CA PRO A 247 -9.34 6.25 18.08
C PRO A 247 -7.92 6.24 18.65
N ILE A 248 -7.42 7.41 19.03
CA ILE A 248 -6.22 7.58 19.86
C ILE A 248 -6.63 7.63 21.33
N LEU A 249 -6.03 6.77 22.14
CA LEU A 249 -6.25 6.68 23.57
C LEU A 249 -5.01 7.08 24.33
N LYS A 250 -5.22 7.84 25.40
CA LYS A 250 -4.18 8.16 26.38
C LYS A 250 -4.15 7.09 27.46
N TYR A 251 -2.97 6.52 27.69
CA TYR A 251 -2.68 5.63 28.81
C TYR A 251 -2.10 6.42 29.99
N THR A 252 -2.71 6.26 31.17
CA THR A 252 -2.21 6.81 32.43
C THR A 252 -1.85 5.65 33.36
N PRO A 253 -0.55 5.36 33.57
CA PRO A 253 -0.14 4.26 34.44
C PRO A 253 -0.65 4.44 35.87
N GLU A 254 -0.81 3.34 36.60
CA GLU A 254 -1.29 3.28 38.00
C GLU A 254 -2.74 3.76 38.23
N ASN A 255 -3.41 4.28 37.21
CA ASN A 255 -4.83 4.62 37.31
C ASN A 255 -5.69 3.34 37.27
N ALA A 256 -6.77 3.31 38.07
CA ALA A 256 -7.75 2.22 38.05
C ALA A 256 -8.40 2.02 36.67
N SER A 257 -8.57 3.11 35.92
CA SER A 257 -9.05 3.13 34.53
C SER A 257 -7.99 3.84 33.67
N PRO A 258 -6.96 3.11 33.22
CA PRO A 258 -5.77 3.73 32.64
C PRO A 258 -6.00 4.27 31.22
N PHE A 259 -7.01 3.79 30.49
CA PHE A 259 -7.29 4.26 29.13
C PHE A 259 -8.33 5.37 29.15
N SER A 260 -7.99 6.51 28.53
CA SER A 260 -8.90 7.66 28.40
C SER A 260 -8.93 8.16 26.98
N TYR A 261 -10.10 8.64 26.56
CA TYR A 261 -10.33 9.25 25.27
C TYR A 261 -10.47 10.76 25.43
N SER A 262 -9.85 11.52 24.53
CA SER A 262 -10.10 12.95 24.38
C SER A 262 -10.24 13.27 22.91
N VAL A 263 -11.27 14.04 22.56
CA VAL A 263 -11.46 14.54 21.20
C VAL A 263 -10.28 15.38 20.72
N THR A 264 -9.55 16.04 21.64
CA THR A 264 -8.36 16.85 21.33
C THR A 264 -7.16 16.01 20.92
N ASP A 265 -6.96 14.89 21.61
CA ASP A 265 -5.85 13.96 21.35
C ASP A 265 -6.16 13.21 20.05
N ASP A 266 -7.45 12.98 19.83
CA ASP A 266 -8.05 12.37 18.66
C ASP A 266 -8.38 13.39 17.54
N GLU A 267 -7.77 14.57 17.53
CA GLU A 267 -7.91 15.48 16.38
C GLU A 267 -7.03 14.99 15.23
N ILE A 268 -7.67 14.51 14.16
CA ILE A 268 -7.05 14.46 12.83
C ILE A 268 -6.87 15.92 12.39
N PRO A 269 -5.68 16.40 12.01
CA PRO A 269 -5.45 17.80 11.65
C PRO A 269 -6.51 18.36 10.67
N THR A 270 -7.51 19.04 11.23
CA THR A 270 -8.51 19.95 10.65
C THR A 270 -8.14 20.62 9.31
N GLU A 271 -8.95 20.60 8.23
CA GLU A 271 -8.83 21.68 7.21
C GLU A 271 -8.87 23.05 7.88
N LYS A 272 -9.72 23.19 8.90
CA LYS A 272 -9.86 24.38 9.72
C LYS A 272 -8.61 24.67 10.58
N SER A 273 -7.99 23.66 11.20
CA SER A 273 -6.79 23.87 12.04
C SER A 273 -5.53 24.14 11.21
N VAL A 274 -5.43 23.58 10.00
CA VAL A 274 -4.39 23.92 9.02
C VAL A 274 -4.62 25.34 8.50
N GLN A 275 -5.86 25.73 8.17
CA GLN A 275 -6.22 27.08 7.77
C GLN A 275 -5.91 28.10 8.87
N GLU A 276 -6.23 27.81 10.14
CA GLU A 276 -5.93 28.67 11.28
C GLU A 276 -4.41 28.78 11.53
N LYS A 277 -3.65 27.69 11.35
CA LYS A 277 -2.18 27.69 11.46
C LYS A 277 -1.52 28.48 10.32
N LEU A 278 -2.03 28.36 9.10
CA LEU A 278 -1.61 29.19 7.95
C LEU A 278 -1.97 30.65 8.19
N ASN A 279 -3.20 30.96 8.59
CA ASN A 279 -3.62 32.32 8.91
C ASN A 279 -2.77 32.93 10.03
N LYS A 280 -2.40 32.16 11.06
CA LYS A 280 -1.50 32.60 12.13
C LYS A 280 -0.06 32.83 11.64
N LEU A 281 0.47 31.97 10.76
CA LEU A 281 1.74 32.19 10.06
C LEU A 281 1.73 33.47 9.20
N PHE A 282 0.56 33.91 8.73
CA PHE A 282 0.38 35.16 7.99
C PHE A 282 0.17 36.40 8.89
N GLU A 283 -0.43 36.22 10.07
CA GLU A 283 -0.65 37.30 11.06
C GLU A 283 0.61 37.66 11.84
N ASP A 284 1.48 36.68 12.12
CA ASP A 284 2.78 36.88 12.77
C ASP A 284 3.77 37.50 11.77
N LYS A 285 3.70 38.84 11.67
CA LYS A 285 4.46 39.67 10.72
C LYS A 285 5.97 39.37 10.71
N HIS A 286 6.50 39.43 9.49
CA HIS A 286 7.90 39.38 9.07
C HIS A 286 8.47 37.96 8.89
N SER A 287 8.59 37.55 7.61
CA SER A 287 9.46 36.46 7.08
C SER A 287 8.78 35.18 6.55
N VAL A 288 7.60 35.25 5.94
CA VAL A 288 7.13 34.14 5.08
C VAL A 288 7.90 34.18 3.75
N ARG A 289 8.65 33.12 3.43
CA ARG A 289 9.42 33.00 2.18
C ARG A 289 8.62 32.18 1.17
N PHE A 290 8.60 32.62 -0.08
CA PHE A 290 7.92 31.90 -1.17
C PHE A 290 8.92 31.38 -2.17
N THR A 291 8.71 30.14 -2.63
CA THR A 291 9.33 29.64 -3.86
C THR A 291 8.21 29.32 -4.84
N VAL A 292 8.01 30.22 -5.78
CA VAL A 292 7.06 30.02 -6.88
C VAL A 292 7.81 29.41 -8.05
N ILE A 293 7.29 28.31 -8.59
CA ILE A 293 7.76 27.75 -9.85
C ILE A 293 6.75 28.22 -10.91
N ALA A 294 7.12 29.27 -11.64
CA ALA A 294 6.32 29.76 -12.76
C ALA A 294 6.89 29.19 -14.07
N PRO A 295 6.17 28.27 -14.75
CA PRO A 295 6.52 27.92 -16.11
C PRO A 295 6.27 29.12 -17.04
N SER A 296 7.30 29.60 -17.74
CA SER A 296 7.12 30.52 -18.85
C SER A 296 6.62 29.75 -20.07
N TYR A 297 5.64 30.27 -20.82
CA TYR A 297 5.12 29.63 -22.02
C TYR A 297 5.42 30.45 -23.27
N THR A 298 5.74 29.77 -24.37
CA THR A 298 5.69 30.37 -25.72
C THR A 298 4.26 30.74 -26.09
N ALA A 299 4.08 31.56 -27.14
CA ALA A 299 2.78 31.83 -27.75
C ALA A 299 2.01 30.56 -28.20
N ASN A 300 2.68 29.40 -28.25
CA ASN A 300 2.11 28.10 -28.62
C ASN A 300 2.04 27.13 -27.41
N ASN A 301 1.96 27.63 -26.17
CA ASN A 301 1.84 26.83 -24.94
C ASN A 301 2.96 25.81 -24.66
N LYS A 302 4.13 25.92 -25.30
CA LYS A 302 5.33 25.16 -24.88
C LYS A 302 6.03 25.85 -23.71
N VAL A 303 6.41 25.07 -22.69
CA VAL A 303 7.20 25.54 -21.53
C VAL A 303 8.60 25.94 -22.02
N LEU A 304 8.97 27.19 -21.76
CA LEU A 304 10.23 27.84 -22.17
C LEU A 304 11.31 27.74 -21.08
N SER A 305 10.91 27.92 -19.81
CA SER A 305 11.80 27.85 -18.65
C SER A 305 11.00 27.74 -17.34
N PHE A 306 11.64 27.20 -16.30
CA PHE A 306 11.15 27.26 -14.91
C PHE A 306 11.87 28.39 -14.20
N LEU A 307 11.14 29.42 -13.76
CA LEU A 307 11.67 30.44 -12.86
C LEU A 307 11.48 29.95 -11.42
N ALA A 308 12.58 29.79 -10.69
CA ALA A 308 12.59 29.66 -9.24
C ALA A 308 13.12 30.98 -8.66
N THR A 309 12.26 31.75 -7.99
CA THR A 309 12.71 32.98 -7.32
C THR A 309 13.08 32.65 -5.88
N GLY A 310 14.37 32.80 -5.53
CA GLY A 310 14.86 32.84 -4.16
C GLY A 310 14.99 34.29 -3.68
N THR A 311 14.59 34.58 -2.45
CA THR A 311 14.64 35.94 -1.87
C THR A 311 15.99 36.31 -1.26
N ASP A 312 17.04 35.50 -1.41
CA ASP A 312 18.34 35.74 -0.79
C ASP A 312 19.35 36.46 -1.68
N GLY A 313 18.98 36.84 -2.92
CA GLY A 313 19.85 37.66 -3.77
C GLY A 313 21.15 36.96 -4.21
N THR A 314 21.30 35.65 -4.00
CA THR A 314 22.48 34.89 -4.43
C THR A 314 22.12 33.54 -5.04
N ILE A 315 21.88 33.52 -6.35
CA ILE A 315 21.87 32.28 -7.16
C ILE A 315 23.26 32.11 -7.82
N PRO A 316 23.82 30.89 -7.94
CA PRO A 316 25.12 30.65 -8.56
C PRO A 316 25.17 31.16 -10.01
N LYS A 317 26.22 31.94 -10.31
CA LYS A 317 26.52 32.50 -11.64
C LYS A 317 26.80 31.38 -12.66
N GLY A 318 25.77 30.95 -13.39
CA GLY A 318 25.88 30.26 -14.66
C GLY A 318 25.53 31.20 -15.82
N PRO A 319 26.10 31.05 -17.03
CA PRO A 319 26.00 32.04 -18.09
C PRO A 319 24.63 31.96 -18.78
N VAL A 320 23.70 32.83 -18.39
CA VAL A 320 22.54 33.16 -19.22
C VAL A 320 22.56 34.67 -19.42
N SER A 321 23.07 35.14 -20.56
CA SER A 321 23.08 36.56 -20.91
C SER A 321 21.73 36.96 -21.51
N TYR A 322 20.83 37.50 -20.69
CA TYR A 322 19.82 38.48 -21.13
C TYR A 322 19.57 39.47 -20.00
N PRO A 323 19.44 40.79 -20.28
CA PRO A 323 19.45 41.82 -19.26
C PRO A 323 18.04 42.09 -18.76
N TYR A 324 17.60 41.38 -17.72
CA TYR A 324 16.50 41.83 -16.88
C TYR A 324 16.90 41.64 -15.41
N SER A 325 16.74 42.68 -14.61
CA SER A 325 16.83 42.61 -13.15
C SER A 325 15.68 41.75 -12.64
N TYR A 326 15.95 40.84 -11.69
CA TYR A 326 14.94 39.91 -11.15
C TYR A 326 14.60 40.28 -9.70
N ASP A 327 13.31 40.53 -9.45
CA ASP A 327 12.76 41.20 -8.27
C ASP A 327 11.88 40.30 -7.38
N SER A 328 11.62 40.77 -6.15
CA SER A 328 10.92 40.06 -5.06
C SER A 328 9.41 40.37 -4.99
N LEU A 329 8.61 39.43 -4.47
CA LEU A 329 7.22 39.65 -4.04
C LEU A 329 7.20 40.28 -2.65
N ALA A 330 6.50 41.41 -2.48
CA ALA A 330 6.35 42.11 -1.20
C ALA A 330 4.87 42.28 -0.83
N PHE A 331 4.56 42.34 0.47
CA PHE A 331 3.20 42.60 0.96
C PHE A 331 3.14 43.96 1.65
N ASP A 332 2.06 44.72 1.46
CA ASP A 332 1.82 45.92 2.27
C ASP A 332 1.16 45.60 3.63
N LYS A 333 1.04 46.64 4.46
CA LYS A 333 0.41 46.62 5.78
C LYS A 333 -1.08 46.23 5.78
N ASN A 334 -1.69 46.11 4.61
CA ASN A 334 -3.09 45.71 4.40
C ASN A 334 -3.18 44.34 3.70
N ASN A 335 -2.09 43.56 3.65
CA ASN A 335 -2.00 42.24 3.00
C ASN A 335 -2.18 42.25 1.47
N HIS A 336 -1.91 43.38 0.79
CA HIS A 336 -1.86 43.39 -0.66
C HIS A 336 -0.51 42.89 -1.17
N VAL A 337 -0.51 42.04 -2.20
CA VAL A 337 0.70 41.59 -2.91
C VAL A 337 1.14 42.66 -3.91
N PHE A 338 2.38 43.11 -3.83
CA PHE A 338 3.03 43.94 -4.83
C PHE A 338 4.28 43.24 -5.38
N THR A 339 4.48 43.31 -6.69
CA THR A 339 5.78 43.11 -7.31
C THR A 339 6.48 44.47 -7.33
N SER A 340 7.74 44.58 -6.88
CA SER A 340 8.44 45.87 -6.97
C SER A 340 8.62 46.27 -8.44
N MET A 341 8.03 47.41 -8.80
CA MET A 341 8.18 48.20 -10.05
C MET A 341 8.38 47.43 -11.37
N GLY A 342 7.32 47.39 -12.20
CA GLY A 342 7.51 47.40 -13.66
C GLY A 342 7.19 46.12 -14.42
N MET A 343 6.66 45.06 -13.80
CA MET A 343 5.95 44.06 -14.58
C MET A 343 4.53 44.52 -14.87
N ALA A 344 4.36 45.14 -16.03
CA ALA A 344 3.12 44.94 -16.74
C ALA A 344 3.09 43.45 -17.12
N PHE A 345 2.24 42.64 -16.48
CA PHE A 345 1.76 41.37 -17.03
C PHE A 345 0.93 41.66 -18.31
N ARG A 346 1.52 42.34 -19.28
CA ARG A 346 0.94 42.52 -20.61
C ARG A 346 1.30 41.25 -21.37
N ASN A 347 0.30 40.40 -21.59
CA ASN A 347 0.31 39.16 -22.40
C ASN A 347 0.56 37.81 -21.72
N MET A 348 0.47 37.69 -20.39
CA MET A 348 0.03 36.40 -19.85
C MET A 348 -1.49 36.44 -19.81
N SER A 349 -2.15 35.73 -20.72
CA SER A 349 -3.59 35.47 -20.61
C SER A 349 -3.88 35.00 -19.19
N SER A 350 -4.95 35.50 -18.58
CA SER A 350 -5.42 35.30 -17.19
C SER A 350 -5.58 33.84 -16.69
N ASN A 351 -5.09 32.85 -17.45
CA ASN A 351 -5.35 31.43 -17.29
C ASN A 351 -4.08 30.58 -17.11
N ALA A 352 -2.89 31.19 -16.99
CA ALA A 352 -1.65 30.43 -16.85
C ALA A 352 -1.59 29.76 -15.45
N PRO A 353 -1.51 28.42 -15.37
CA PRO A 353 -1.38 27.73 -14.10
C PRO A 353 -0.03 27.98 -13.43
N MET A 354 -0.03 28.20 -12.12
CA MET A 354 1.14 28.31 -11.25
C MET A 354 1.00 27.34 -10.09
N TYR A 355 2.10 26.77 -9.61
CA TYR A 355 2.15 26.00 -8.37
C TYR A 355 3.52 26.11 -7.70
N GLY A 356 3.61 25.82 -6.39
CA GLY A 356 4.87 25.97 -5.64
C GLY A 356 4.74 25.64 -4.16
N PHE A 357 5.65 26.19 -3.34
CA PHE A 357 5.66 26.03 -1.89
C PHE A 357 5.60 27.37 -1.15
N ILE A 358 4.88 27.39 -0.04
CA ILE A 358 5.07 28.35 1.06
C ILE A 358 6.11 27.74 1.98
N LEU A 359 7.14 28.51 2.35
CA LEU A 359 8.14 28.09 3.32
C LEU A 359 7.86 28.74 4.68
N ASP A 360 8.12 28.01 5.76
CA ASP A 360 8.13 28.55 7.13
C ASP A 360 9.39 29.41 7.39
N THR A 361 9.50 29.93 8.61
CA THR A 361 10.62 30.76 9.05
C THR A 361 11.98 30.04 9.02
N ASP A 362 11.98 28.72 9.06
CA ASP A 362 13.17 27.87 8.99
C ASP A 362 13.52 27.48 7.55
N GLY A 363 12.74 27.94 6.56
CA GLY A 363 12.92 27.63 5.15
C GLY A 363 12.39 26.25 4.73
N LYS A 364 11.60 25.58 5.58
CA LYS A 364 10.97 24.29 5.24
C LYS A 364 9.61 24.52 4.60
N PRO A 365 9.20 23.69 3.62
CA PRO A 365 7.85 23.74 3.08
C PRO A 365 6.78 23.61 4.18
N ALA A 366 5.91 24.62 4.27
CA ALA A 366 4.75 24.70 5.15
C ALA A 366 3.43 24.38 4.43
N ALA A 367 3.36 24.64 3.12
CA ALA A 367 2.25 24.24 2.24
C ALA A 367 2.70 24.18 0.78
N SER A 368 2.03 23.39 -0.05
CA SER A 368 2.03 23.56 -1.50
C SER A 368 0.87 24.46 -1.93
N VAL A 369 1.07 25.30 -2.95
CA VAL A 369 0.07 26.26 -3.42
C VAL A 369 -0.12 26.16 -4.92
N TYR A 370 -1.31 26.53 -5.41
CA TYR A 370 -1.60 26.62 -6.84
C TYR A 370 -2.52 27.78 -7.20
N GLY A 371 -2.45 28.27 -8.44
CA GLY A 371 -3.33 29.34 -8.95
C GLY A 371 -3.39 29.38 -10.49
N PRO A 372 -4.44 29.95 -11.11
CA PRO A 372 -5.70 30.33 -10.48
C PRO A 372 -6.44 29.10 -9.92
N LYS A 373 -7.25 29.30 -8.88
CA LYS A 373 -7.98 28.25 -8.14
C LYS A 373 -8.79 27.28 -9.02
N ASP A 374 -9.33 27.78 -10.13
CA ASP A 374 -10.13 26.98 -11.06
C ASP A 374 -9.26 26.18 -12.06
N SER A 375 -7.93 26.31 -11.98
CA SER A 375 -7.01 25.52 -12.78
C SER A 375 -6.82 24.13 -12.17
N ASP A 376 -7.58 23.17 -12.71
CA ASP A 376 -7.48 21.75 -12.37
C ASP A 376 -6.06 21.19 -12.60
N PHE A 377 -5.34 21.75 -13.57
CA PHE A 377 -3.93 21.44 -13.80
C PHE A 377 -3.03 21.90 -12.65
N ALA A 378 -3.16 23.17 -12.24
CA ALA A 378 -2.37 23.75 -11.16
C ALA A 378 -2.67 23.03 -9.83
N ARG A 379 -3.95 22.72 -9.58
CA ARG A 379 -4.42 21.94 -8.43
C ARG A 379 -3.73 20.56 -8.35
N ARG A 380 -3.80 19.79 -9.45
CA ARG A 380 -3.21 18.44 -9.49
C ARG A 380 -1.69 18.45 -9.38
N SER A 381 -1.03 19.48 -9.93
CA SER A 381 0.42 19.64 -9.84
C SER A 381 0.90 19.96 -8.41
N ALA A 382 0.16 20.80 -7.68
CA ALA A 382 0.43 21.05 -6.27
C ALA A 382 0.17 19.82 -5.38
N ILE A 383 -0.85 19.02 -5.68
CA ILE A 383 -1.11 17.74 -4.99
C ILE A 383 0.06 16.77 -5.19
N ALA A 384 0.51 16.57 -6.44
CA ALA A 384 1.64 15.67 -6.73
C ALA A 384 2.94 16.15 -6.06
N LEU A 385 3.17 17.46 -6.04
CA LEU A 385 4.32 18.07 -5.38
C LEU A 385 4.29 17.87 -3.86
N ALA A 386 3.13 18.02 -3.23
CA ALA A 386 2.93 17.74 -1.81
C ALA A 386 3.13 16.24 -1.50
N GLN A 387 2.59 15.33 -2.31
CA GLN A 387 2.78 13.89 -2.16
C GLN A 387 4.26 13.51 -2.23
N ALA A 388 5.00 13.99 -3.23
CA ALA A 388 6.42 13.71 -3.39
C ALA A 388 7.27 14.21 -2.20
N TYR A 389 6.92 15.38 -1.64
CA TYR A 389 7.57 15.91 -0.44
C TYR A 389 7.25 15.05 0.80
N ASN A 390 5.99 14.65 0.97
CA ASN A 390 5.53 13.82 2.09
C ASN A 390 6.23 12.47 2.12
N THR A 391 6.37 11.80 0.96
CA THR A 391 7.07 10.51 0.84
C THR A 391 8.55 10.59 1.25
N ARG A 392 9.19 11.77 1.14
CA ARG A 392 10.62 11.96 1.43
C ARG A 392 10.93 12.44 2.83
N THR A 393 9.96 13.03 3.53
CA THR A 393 10.24 13.81 4.75
C THR A 393 9.41 13.39 5.97
N ASP A 394 8.54 12.39 5.84
CA ASP A 394 7.55 12.00 6.86
C ASP A 394 6.68 13.20 7.34
N SER A 395 6.58 14.25 6.51
CA SER A 395 5.77 15.44 6.74
C SER A 395 4.42 15.32 6.03
N MET A 396 3.40 16.02 6.53
CA MET A 396 2.14 16.24 5.81
C MET A 396 2.07 17.68 5.34
N LEU A 397 2.37 17.89 4.07
CA LEU A 397 2.30 19.18 3.42
C LEU A 397 0.88 19.43 2.87
N PRO A 398 0.15 20.45 3.34
CA PRO A 398 -1.18 20.79 2.82
C PRO A 398 -1.11 21.44 1.43
N VAL A 399 -2.20 21.42 0.66
CA VAL A 399 -2.31 22.09 -0.65
C VAL A 399 -3.33 23.23 -0.58
N ALA A 400 -3.02 24.41 -1.11
CA ALA A 400 -3.94 25.56 -1.09
C ALA A 400 -4.10 26.24 -2.47
N GLY A 401 -5.33 26.52 -2.88
CA GLY A 401 -5.65 27.23 -4.12
C GLY A 401 -5.73 28.75 -3.94
N MET A 402 -5.21 29.52 -4.91
CA MET A 402 -5.16 30.99 -4.91
C MET A 402 -6.18 31.59 -5.90
N ASN A 403 -7.03 32.51 -5.43
CA ASN A 403 -7.92 33.29 -6.31
C ASN A 403 -7.15 34.39 -7.06
N ALA A 404 -7.14 34.35 -8.39
CA ALA A 404 -6.69 35.48 -9.22
C ALA A 404 -7.93 36.25 -9.72
N GLN A 405 -8.23 37.42 -9.13
CA GLN A 405 -9.22 38.33 -9.71
C GLN A 405 -8.54 39.41 -10.56
N ASN A 406 -9.01 39.56 -11.80
CA ASN A 406 -8.56 40.59 -12.73
C ASN A 406 -9.31 41.90 -12.44
N THR A 407 -8.73 42.79 -11.62
CA THR A 407 -9.26 44.14 -11.45
C THR A 407 -8.75 45.00 -12.60
N GLY A 408 -9.59 45.17 -13.63
CA GLY A 408 -9.24 45.88 -14.85
C GLY A 408 -8.63 47.28 -14.58
N ASN A 409 -7.52 47.53 -15.29
CA ASN A 409 -6.79 48.78 -15.45
C ASN A 409 -5.93 49.32 -14.29
N SER A 410 -4.70 49.68 -14.70
CA SER A 410 -3.58 50.30 -13.98
C SER A 410 -2.62 49.34 -13.24
N SER A 411 -1.35 49.69 -13.37
CA SER A 411 -0.04 49.16 -12.92
C SER A 411 0.12 48.52 -11.53
N SER A 412 -0.96 48.06 -10.89
CA SER A 412 -0.93 47.36 -9.62
C SER A 412 -2.17 46.47 -9.54
N GLN A 413 -1.97 45.15 -9.67
CA GLN A 413 -3.04 44.20 -9.37
C GLN A 413 -3.22 44.15 -7.86
N VAL A 414 -4.39 44.57 -7.38
CA VAL A 414 -4.75 44.51 -5.96
C VAL A 414 -5.73 43.34 -5.79
N ILE A 415 -5.31 42.30 -5.09
CA ILE A 415 -6.22 41.26 -4.60
C ILE A 415 -6.94 41.86 -3.38
N GLN A 416 -8.21 42.26 -3.53
CA GLN A 416 -9.02 42.74 -2.40
C GLN A 416 -9.44 41.57 -1.51
N THR A 417 -8.99 41.57 -0.25
CA THR A 417 -9.30 40.53 0.74
C THR A 417 -10.45 40.96 1.66
N GLY A 418 -11.67 40.62 1.24
CA GLY A 418 -12.86 40.53 2.12
C GLY A 418 -13.43 39.10 2.21
N VAL A 419 -12.79 38.16 1.52
CA VAL A 419 -13.14 36.73 1.45
C VAL A 419 -11.82 35.97 1.51
N SER A 420 -11.71 34.92 2.32
CA SER A 420 -10.48 34.11 2.48
C SER A 420 -9.86 33.78 1.11
N PRO A 421 -8.62 34.20 0.80
CA PRO A 421 -8.02 34.03 -0.53
C PRO A 421 -7.57 32.59 -0.83
N PHE A 422 -7.67 31.70 0.15
CA PHE A 422 -7.25 30.30 0.06
C PHE A 422 -8.42 29.35 0.35
N GLU A 423 -8.56 28.32 -0.50
CA GLU A 423 -9.25 27.07 -0.17
C GLU A 423 -8.16 26.01 0.01
N VAL A 424 -8.00 25.52 1.24
CA VAL A 424 -7.06 24.45 1.58
C VAL A 424 -7.72 23.12 1.23
N ILE A 425 -7.10 22.35 0.35
CA ILE A 425 -7.50 20.99 0.00
C ILE A 425 -6.54 20.04 0.71
N ARG A 426 -7.07 19.14 1.53
CA ARG A 426 -6.25 18.08 2.13
C ARG A 426 -5.75 17.12 1.05
N VAL A 427 -4.45 16.83 1.07
CA VAL A 427 -3.90 15.64 0.42
C VAL A 427 -3.94 14.51 1.45
N GLY A 428 -5.08 13.85 1.55
CA GLY A 428 -5.26 12.79 2.54
C GLY A 428 -6.60 12.04 2.52
N GLY A 429 -7.35 12.12 1.43
CA GLY A 429 -8.59 11.36 1.30
C GLY A 429 -8.89 11.05 -0.15
N GLU A 430 -9.06 9.77 -0.43
CA GLU A 430 -9.75 9.22 -1.62
C GLU A 430 -11.16 9.83 -1.84
N ALA A 431 -11.68 10.63 -0.90
CA ALA A 431 -13.05 11.12 -0.88
C ALA A 431 -13.31 12.41 -1.69
N ASP A 432 -12.30 13.24 -1.98
CA ASP A 432 -12.51 14.48 -2.76
C ASP A 432 -12.27 14.32 -4.27
N ILE A 433 -11.68 13.19 -4.67
CA ILE A 433 -11.83 12.70 -6.03
C ILE A 433 -13.06 11.81 -5.93
N LYS A 434 -14.23 12.27 -6.38
CA LYS A 434 -15.36 11.35 -6.58
C LYS A 434 -14.79 10.11 -7.26
N LYS A 435 -14.84 8.95 -6.56
CA LYS A 435 -14.61 7.62 -7.12
C LYS A 435 -15.67 7.45 -8.21
N ASP A 436 -15.40 8.03 -9.36
CA ASP A 436 -15.91 7.54 -10.61
C ASP A 436 -14.99 6.38 -10.96
N PRO A 437 -15.39 5.11 -10.72
CA PRO A 437 -14.58 3.95 -11.06
C PRO A 437 -14.25 3.89 -12.56
N THR A 438 -14.88 4.73 -13.39
CA THR A 438 -14.56 4.87 -14.82
C THR A 438 -13.49 5.93 -15.11
N SER A 439 -13.03 6.68 -14.11
CA SER A 439 -12.01 7.72 -14.31
C SER A 439 -10.65 7.12 -14.67
N LEU A 440 -9.89 7.83 -15.52
CA LEU A 440 -8.53 7.42 -15.88
C LEU A 440 -7.60 7.39 -14.65
N TYR A 441 -7.89 8.19 -13.63
CA TYR A 441 -7.12 8.23 -12.40
C TYR A 441 -7.30 6.96 -11.55
N SER A 442 -8.54 6.50 -11.37
CA SER A 442 -8.81 5.25 -10.65
C SER A 442 -8.21 4.04 -11.37
N GLN A 443 -8.18 4.06 -12.71
CA GLN A 443 -7.48 3.03 -13.49
C GLN A 443 -5.96 3.04 -13.21
N VAL A 444 -5.33 4.21 -13.08
CA VAL A 444 -3.91 4.27 -12.72
C VAL A 444 -3.65 3.80 -11.29
N GLN A 445 -4.53 4.12 -10.35
CA GLN A 445 -4.42 3.60 -8.99
C GLN A 445 -4.50 2.07 -8.96
N GLU A 446 -5.37 1.48 -9.76
CA GLU A 446 -5.49 0.02 -9.88
C GLU A 446 -4.22 -0.60 -10.48
N VAL A 447 -3.71 -0.03 -11.58
CA VAL A 447 -2.44 -0.46 -12.19
C VAL A 447 -1.28 -0.36 -11.19
N THR A 448 -1.18 0.74 -10.43
CA THR A 448 -0.16 0.91 -9.39
C THR A 448 -0.34 -0.08 -8.24
N SER A 449 -1.57 -0.33 -7.80
CA SER A 449 -1.87 -1.30 -6.74
C SER A 449 -1.43 -2.70 -7.13
N ARG A 450 -1.79 -3.15 -8.33
CA ARG A 450 -1.40 -4.46 -8.86
C ARG A 450 0.11 -4.60 -9.04
N TYR A 451 0.79 -3.56 -9.53
CA TYR A 451 2.26 -3.59 -9.64
C TYR A 451 2.96 -3.78 -8.28
N ASN A 452 2.45 -3.13 -7.23
CA ASN A 452 3.01 -3.20 -5.87
C ASN A 452 2.62 -4.48 -5.11
N ASP A 453 1.66 -5.26 -5.60
CA ASP A 453 1.20 -6.48 -4.96
C ASP A 453 2.13 -7.66 -5.28
N THR A 454 2.99 -8.06 -4.35
CA THR A 454 4.05 -9.07 -4.55
C THR A 454 3.66 -10.48 -4.10
N ARG A 455 2.38 -10.75 -3.85
CA ARG A 455 1.93 -12.08 -3.39
C ARG A 455 2.39 -13.22 -4.30
N ALA A 456 2.79 -14.35 -3.72
CA ALA A 456 3.25 -15.51 -4.49
C ALA A 456 2.15 -16.16 -5.34
N SER A 457 0.90 -16.11 -4.89
CA SER A 457 -0.28 -16.70 -5.54
C SER A 457 -1.54 -15.90 -5.24
N CYS A 458 -2.61 -16.16 -5.98
CA CYS A 458 -3.94 -15.62 -5.70
C CYS A 458 -4.62 -16.38 -4.57
N LYS A 459 -5.73 -15.84 -4.06
CA LYS A 459 -6.48 -16.39 -2.90
C LYS A 459 -6.92 -17.84 -3.09
N ASP A 460 -7.19 -18.26 -4.31
CA ASP A 460 -7.60 -19.60 -4.71
C ASP A 460 -6.41 -20.51 -5.11
N ASN A 461 -5.19 -20.10 -4.76
CA ASN A 461 -3.93 -20.70 -5.19
C ASN A 461 -3.69 -20.67 -6.71
N SER A 462 -4.39 -19.82 -7.46
CA SER A 462 -4.03 -19.59 -8.86
C SER A 462 -2.72 -18.80 -8.98
N PRO A 463 -2.03 -18.86 -10.12
CA PRO A 463 -0.83 -18.06 -10.40
C PRO A 463 -1.05 -16.56 -10.23
N ALA A 464 0.00 -15.89 -9.74
CA ALA A 464 -0.03 -14.48 -9.34
C ALA A 464 -0.53 -13.52 -10.43
N TRP A 465 -0.31 -13.82 -11.72
CA TRP A 465 -0.75 -12.97 -12.82
C TRP A 465 -2.26 -12.75 -12.89
N GLN A 466 -3.06 -13.62 -12.28
CA GLN A 466 -4.52 -13.52 -12.29
C GLN A 466 -5.05 -12.46 -11.32
N CYS A 467 -4.25 -11.98 -10.38
CA CYS A 467 -4.69 -11.05 -9.32
C CYS A 467 -3.67 -9.98 -8.93
N SER A 468 -2.44 -10.05 -9.44
CA SER A 468 -1.34 -9.14 -9.10
C SER A 468 -0.40 -8.97 -10.30
N GLY A 469 0.50 -7.98 -10.20
CA GLY A 469 1.42 -7.61 -11.28
C GLY A 469 0.71 -7.13 -12.54
N LEU A 470 1.50 -6.75 -13.54
CA LEU A 470 1.02 -6.22 -14.82
C LEU A 470 1.50 -7.11 -15.96
N ILE A 471 0.62 -7.36 -16.92
CA ILE A 471 0.99 -8.00 -18.18
C ILE A 471 1.17 -6.88 -19.20
N ALA A 472 2.42 -6.55 -19.52
CA ALA A 472 2.78 -5.42 -20.38
C ALA A 472 3.43 -5.90 -21.67
N ARG A 473 3.28 -5.16 -22.76
CA ARG A 473 4.02 -5.42 -24.00
C ARG A 473 4.63 -4.13 -24.49
N ALA A 474 5.90 -4.18 -24.87
CA ALA A 474 6.56 -3.09 -25.56
C ALA A 474 6.16 -3.12 -27.03
N THR A 475 5.67 -1.99 -27.55
CA THR A 475 5.14 -1.91 -28.92
C THR A 475 5.17 -0.48 -29.45
N GLY A 476 5.38 -0.34 -30.76
CA GLY A 476 5.39 0.96 -31.43
C GLY A 476 3.99 1.47 -31.73
N ALA A 477 3.85 2.79 -31.90
CA ALA A 477 2.56 3.43 -32.20
C ALA A 477 1.98 3.07 -33.58
N GLY A 478 2.77 2.48 -34.49
CA GLY A 478 2.33 2.09 -35.84
C GLY A 478 1.30 0.96 -35.83
N HIS A 479 1.61 -0.15 -35.16
CA HIS A 479 0.78 -1.36 -35.06
C HIS A 479 0.79 -1.90 -33.63
N PRO A 480 0.19 -1.17 -32.67
CA PRO A 480 0.41 -1.45 -31.25
C PRO A 480 -0.26 -2.74 -30.78
N PHE A 481 -1.39 -3.12 -31.38
CA PHE A 481 -2.25 -4.15 -30.81
C PHE A 481 -2.08 -5.53 -31.46
N THR A 482 -2.12 -5.60 -32.80
CA THR A 482 -2.02 -6.87 -33.53
C THR A 482 -0.57 -7.25 -33.85
N GLN A 483 -0.31 -8.54 -33.96
CA GLN A 483 0.94 -9.09 -34.48
C GLN A 483 0.93 -9.08 -36.01
N THR A 484 2.11 -9.01 -36.63
CA THR A 484 2.22 -9.11 -38.09
C THR A 484 1.88 -10.53 -38.55
N GLU A 485 1.51 -10.68 -39.83
CA GLU A 485 1.20 -11.99 -40.42
C GLU A 485 2.38 -12.97 -40.29
N ASP A 486 3.63 -12.48 -40.38
CA ASP A 486 4.84 -13.29 -40.11
C ASP A 486 4.86 -13.82 -38.68
N VAL A 487 4.60 -12.96 -37.68
CA VAL A 487 4.58 -13.37 -36.28
C VAL A 487 3.46 -14.39 -36.04
N VAL A 488 2.27 -14.17 -36.59
CA VAL A 488 1.12 -15.08 -36.44
C VAL A 488 1.39 -16.44 -37.11
N LYS A 489 1.89 -16.45 -38.36
CA LYS A 489 2.06 -17.69 -39.13
C LYS A 489 3.34 -18.45 -38.84
N ASN A 490 4.45 -17.73 -38.65
CA ASN A 490 5.78 -18.33 -38.61
C ASN A 490 6.35 -18.42 -37.19
N ARG A 491 5.83 -17.65 -36.23
CA ARG A 491 6.31 -17.67 -34.82
C ARG A 491 5.27 -18.19 -33.86
N GLY A 492 3.99 -17.88 -34.09
CA GLY A 492 2.85 -18.35 -33.29
C GLY A 492 2.73 -17.71 -31.91
N VAL A 493 3.55 -16.71 -31.58
CA VAL A 493 3.68 -16.16 -30.23
C VAL A 493 3.62 -14.65 -30.18
N ALA A 494 3.18 -14.12 -29.04
CA ALA A 494 3.26 -12.72 -28.68
C ALA A 494 4.02 -12.55 -27.36
N SER A 495 5.10 -11.78 -27.41
CA SER A 495 5.93 -11.46 -26.25
C SER A 495 5.32 -10.36 -25.40
N TYR A 496 5.16 -10.67 -24.11
CA TYR A 496 4.80 -9.75 -23.05
C TYR A 496 5.84 -9.85 -21.94
N PHE A 497 5.76 -8.94 -20.98
CA PHE A 497 6.46 -8.99 -19.71
C PHE A 497 5.42 -9.09 -18.61
N PHE A 498 5.76 -9.82 -17.56
CA PHE A 498 5.09 -9.76 -16.29
C PHE A 498 5.85 -8.84 -15.34
N LEU A 499 5.22 -7.77 -14.88
CA LEU A 499 5.87 -6.70 -14.12
C LEU A 499 5.32 -6.62 -12.72
N ARG A 500 6.22 -6.53 -11.76
CA ARG A 500 5.88 -6.39 -10.34
C ARG A 500 7.03 -5.68 -9.61
N ALA A 501 6.76 -5.10 -8.45
CA ALA A 501 7.79 -4.38 -7.70
C ALA A 501 9.03 -5.26 -7.36
N ASP A 502 8.84 -6.57 -7.23
CA ASP A 502 9.89 -7.56 -6.92
C ASP A 502 10.46 -8.29 -8.15
N THR A 503 9.97 -8.04 -9.37
CA THR A 503 10.67 -8.53 -10.58
C THR A 503 11.92 -7.73 -10.87
N LEU A 504 12.09 -6.55 -10.24
CA LEU A 504 13.23 -5.63 -10.39
C LEU A 504 13.60 -5.36 -11.86
N THR A 505 12.60 -5.36 -12.73
CA THR A 505 12.79 -5.09 -14.15
C THR A 505 13.22 -3.65 -14.33
N ASN A 506 14.39 -3.43 -14.93
CA ASN A 506 14.99 -2.10 -15.08
C ASN A 506 15.10 -1.63 -16.54
N ASN A 507 14.60 -2.45 -17.48
CA ASN A 507 14.50 -2.13 -18.90
C ASN A 507 13.41 -3.00 -19.56
N SER A 508 12.98 -2.64 -20.76
CA SER A 508 12.09 -3.45 -21.60
C SER A 508 12.74 -3.79 -22.93
N TYR A 509 12.21 -4.82 -23.61
CA TYR A 509 12.45 -5.00 -25.05
C TYR A 509 12.02 -3.75 -25.83
N ALA A 510 12.51 -3.64 -27.06
CA ALA A 510 12.46 -2.48 -27.96
C ALA A 510 11.23 -1.55 -27.83
N ASN A 511 11.47 -0.26 -28.09
CA ASN A 511 10.46 0.80 -28.13
C ASN A 511 9.96 1.32 -26.78
N GLN A 512 10.67 1.29 -25.63
CA GLN A 512 10.43 2.10 -24.40
C GLN A 512 8.99 2.58 -24.04
N GLN A 513 7.95 1.89 -24.47
CA GLN A 513 6.54 2.24 -24.47
C GLN A 513 5.72 1.03 -24.92
N GLY A 514 4.43 1.07 -24.61
CA GLY A 514 3.49 0.10 -25.18
C GLY A 514 2.17 0.03 -24.42
N ILE A 515 1.67 -1.19 -24.22
CA ILE A 515 0.35 -1.46 -23.66
C ILE A 515 0.43 -2.30 -22.39
N ILE A 516 -0.55 -2.13 -21.50
CA ILE A 516 -0.80 -2.98 -20.33
C ILE A 516 -2.18 -3.61 -20.49
N LEU A 517 -2.23 -4.94 -20.43
CA LEU A 517 -3.48 -5.69 -20.52
C LEU A 517 -4.31 -5.53 -19.24
N LYS A 518 -5.62 -5.48 -19.44
CA LYS A 518 -6.60 -5.45 -18.38
C LYS A 518 -6.75 -6.82 -17.74
N VAL A 519 -6.58 -6.87 -16.43
CA VAL A 519 -6.86 -8.05 -15.58
C VAL A 519 -7.82 -7.57 -14.49
N PRO A 520 -8.75 -8.40 -13.98
CA PRO A 520 -9.68 -7.92 -12.96
C PRO A 520 -8.93 -7.42 -11.73
N ASP A 521 -9.45 -6.36 -11.13
CA ASP A 521 -9.00 -5.94 -9.81
C ASP A 521 -9.30 -7.02 -8.77
N SER A 522 -8.58 -6.97 -7.64
CA SER A 522 -8.74 -7.97 -6.58
C SER A 522 -10.14 -7.99 -5.95
N ALA A 523 -10.92 -6.91 -6.09
CA ALA A 523 -12.28 -6.79 -5.56
C ALA A 523 -13.35 -7.36 -6.51
N SER A 524 -13.08 -7.42 -7.81
CA SER A 524 -14.00 -7.82 -8.87
C SER A 524 -13.60 -9.12 -9.55
N ILE A 525 -12.46 -9.73 -9.18
CA ILE A 525 -11.98 -11.01 -9.71
C ILE A 525 -13.04 -12.13 -9.63
N ASP A 526 -13.86 -12.14 -8.57
CA ASP A 526 -14.93 -13.12 -8.37
C ASP A 526 -16.25 -12.77 -9.07
N SER A 527 -16.37 -11.55 -9.61
CA SER A 527 -17.54 -11.10 -10.35
C SER A 527 -17.66 -11.80 -11.70
N SER A 528 -18.86 -11.81 -12.29
CA SER A 528 -19.08 -12.39 -13.62
C SER A 528 -18.21 -11.73 -14.70
N ALA A 529 -18.05 -10.40 -14.63
CA ALA A 529 -17.20 -9.66 -15.55
C ALA A 529 -15.71 -9.98 -15.35
N GLY A 530 -15.26 -10.07 -14.09
CA GLY A 530 -13.89 -10.45 -13.75
C GLY A 530 -13.54 -11.87 -14.22
N LYS A 531 -14.45 -12.83 -14.01
CA LYS A 531 -14.30 -14.21 -14.49
C LYS A 531 -14.25 -14.31 -16.01
N GLN A 532 -15.06 -13.52 -16.72
CA GLN A 532 -15.06 -13.49 -18.19
C GLN A 532 -13.75 -12.92 -18.72
N LEU A 533 -13.25 -11.84 -18.14
CA LEU A 533 -11.96 -11.24 -18.50
C LEU A 533 -10.81 -12.23 -18.25
N LEU A 534 -10.79 -12.90 -17.09
CA LEU A 534 -9.79 -13.94 -16.82
C LEU A 534 -9.90 -15.12 -17.78
N ALA A 535 -11.10 -15.53 -18.19
CA ALA A 535 -11.26 -16.62 -19.14
C ALA A 535 -10.59 -16.31 -20.48
N VAL A 536 -10.73 -15.08 -20.98
CA VAL A 536 -10.05 -14.61 -22.20
C VAL A 536 -8.52 -14.67 -22.04
N LEU A 537 -8.00 -14.19 -20.91
CA LEU A 537 -6.55 -14.21 -20.67
C LEU A 537 -6.01 -15.62 -20.44
N LYS A 538 -6.73 -16.49 -19.73
CA LYS A 538 -6.34 -17.89 -19.50
C LYS A 538 -6.21 -18.69 -20.79
N ASP A 539 -7.01 -18.38 -21.80
CA ASP A 539 -6.89 -19.00 -23.11
C ASP A 539 -5.66 -18.50 -23.89
N ARG A 540 -5.17 -17.30 -23.58
CA ARG A 540 -4.06 -16.66 -24.29
C ARG A 540 -2.71 -16.89 -23.64
N VAL A 541 -2.60 -16.83 -22.33
CA VAL A 541 -1.33 -16.98 -21.60
C VAL A 541 -0.87 -18.44 -21.69
N LYS A 542 0.40 -18.67 -22.07
CA LYS A 542 0.96 -20.01 -22.34
C LYS A 542 2.05 -20.39 -21.35
N CYS A 543 3.09 -19.58 -21.23
CA CYS A 543 4.22 -19.84 -20.33
C CYS A 543 4.94 -18.53 -19.96
N ILE A 544 5.91 -18.64 -19.05
CA ILE A 544 6.80 -17.52 -18.69
C ILE A 544 8.25 -18.01 -18.56
N TYR A 545 9.17 -17.20 -19.05
CA TYR A 545 10.61 -17.38 -18.91
C TYR A 545 11.17 -16.39 -17.89
N PRO A 546 12.07 -16.79 -16.98
CA PRO A 546 12.67 -15.89 -16.00
C PRO A 546 13.38 -14.67 -16.58
N HIS A 547 13.92 -14.79 -17.79
CA HIS A 547 14.46 -13.68 -18.57
C HIS A 547 14.08 -13.80 -20.05
N ASP A 548 14.49 -12.83 -20.89
CA ASP A 548 14.27 -12.82 -22.34
C ASP A 548 14.47 -14.20 -22.99
N ALA A 549 13.50 -14.67 -23.77
CA ALA A 549 13.48 -15.98 -24.42
C ALA A 549 13.80 -15.90 -25.92
N GLN A 550 14.13 -14.71 -26.44
CA GLN A 550 14.56 -14.48 -27.81
C GLN A 550 13.54 -15.01 -28.85
N THR A 551 12.25 -14.80 -28.58
CA THR A 551 11.15 -15.27 -29.44
C THR A 551 11.03 -14.49 -30.76
N ASP A 552 11.88 -13.49 -30.96
CA ASP A 552 12.06 -12.82 -32.24
C ASP A 552 12.75 -13.71 -33.29
N HIS A 553 13.37 -14.81 -32.86
CA HIS A 553 13.97 -15.83 -33.73
C HIS A 553 13.00 -16.98 -33.98
N ASN A 554 12.96 -17.47 -35.23
CA ASN A 554 12.16 -18.64 -35.58
C ASN A 554 12.96 -19.93 -35.34
N PHE A 555 12.72 -20.59 -34.20
CA PHE A 555 13.31 -21.90 -33.89
C PHE A 555 12.53 -23.09 -34.48
N GLY A 556 11.52 -22.85 -35.32
CA GLY A 556 10.88 -23.88 -36.16
C GLY A 556 9.78 -24.70 -35.49
N ILE A 557 9.29 -24.32 -34.30
CA ILE A 557 8.27 -25.06 -33.55
C ILE A 557 7.12 -24.10 -33.17
N VAL A 558 6.20 -23.88 -34.11
CA VAL A 558 5.06 -22.95 -33.95
C VAL A 558 3.93 -23.54 -33.09
N ASN A 559 3.84 -24.87 -32.99
CA ASN A 559 2.68 -25.55 -32.41
C ASN A 559 2.63 -25.52 -30.87
N ASP A 560 3.75 -25.26 -30.20
CA ASP A 560 3.85 -25.26 -28.73
C ASP A 560 4.06 -23.85 -28.16
N PHE A 561 3.74 -22.80 -28.94
CA PHE A 561 3.93 -21.40 -28.56
C PHE A 561 5.36 -21.09 -28.08
N GLN A 562 6.38 -21.80 -28.61
CA GLN A 562 7.78 -21.65 -28.20
C GLN A 562 7.99 -21.72 -26.68
N CYS A 563 7.16 -22.47 -25.95
CA CYS A 563 7.28 -22.67 -24.49
C CYS A 563 8.21 -23.84 -24.14
N HIS A 564 9.31 -23.98 -24.88
CA HIS A 564 10.28 -25.04 -24.66
C HIS A 564 11.69 -24.52 -24.90
N LYS A 565 12.65 -25.18 -24.27
CA LYS A 565 14.07 -25.01 -24.57
C LYS A 565 14.35 -25.33 -26.05
N ASN A 566 15.24 -24.57 -26.68
CA ASN A 566 15.49 -24.73 -28.12
C ASN A 566 16.01 -26.13 -28.47
N ASN A 567 15.49 -26.72 -29.57
CA ASN A 567 15.80 -28.04 -30.14
C ASN A 567 15.31 -29.30 -29.39
N THR A 568 14.56 -29.19 -28.29
CA THR A 568 13.92 -30.36 -27.67
C THR A 568 12.47 -30.47 -28.14
N ARG A 569 12.17 -31.50 -28.96
CA ARG A 569 10.76 -31.92 -29.15
C ARG A 569 10.22 -32.41 -27.81
N PRO A 570 8.94 -32.17 -27.48
CA PRO A 570 8.35 -32.64 -26.24
C PRO A 570 8.49 -34.17 -26.11
N GLY A 571 9.40 -34.61 -25.24
CA GLY A 571 9.40 -35.96 -24.69
C GLY A 571 8.54 -35.91 -23.44
N ASP A 572 7.39 -36.59 -23.48
CA ASP A 572 6.37 -36.69 -22.43
C ASP A 572 5.53 -35.43 -22.16
N ILE A 573 4.70 -35.08 -23.16
CA ILE A 573 3.44 -34.36 -22.93
C ILE A 573 2.53 -35.31 -22.12
N THR A 574 2.50 -35.15 -20.80
CA THR A 574 1.44 -35.76 -20.00
C THR A 574 0.09 -35.16 -20.45
N SER A 575 -0.95 -35.98 -20.48
CA SER A 575 -2.19 -35.80 -21.26
C SER A 575 -3.12 -34.63 -20.90
N ASP A 576 -2.65 -33.62 -20.14
CA ASP A 576 -3.39 -32.37 -19.92
C ASP A 576 -2.88 -31.29 -20.88
N TYR A 577 -3.53 -31.24 -22.05
CA TYR A 577 -3.24 -30.44 -23.25
C TYR A 577 -3.20 -28.89 -23.07
N LYS A 578 -3.04 -28.36 -21.85
CA LYS A 578 -3.20 -26.93 -21.53
C LYS A 578 -1.97 -26.24 -20.96
N ASP A 579 -1.03 -26.94 -20.33
CA ASP A 579 0.19 -26.33 -19.81
C ASP A 579 1.35 -26.56 -20.78
N TYR A 580 1.85 -25.48 -21.36
CA TYR A 580 2.90 -25.52 -22.38
C TYR A 580 4.32 -25.47 -21.80
N SER A 581 4.48 -25.46 -20.48
CA SER A 581 5.80 -25.38 -19.82
C SER A 581 6.62 -26.68 -19.87
N ASP A 582 7.95 -26.55 -19.92
CA ASP A 582 8.90 -27.68 -19.96
C ASP A 582 9.84 -27.74 -18.75
N CYS A 583 9.82 -26.74 -17.85
CA CYS A 583 10.73 -26.70 -16.71
C CYS A 583 10.59 -27.90 -15.76
N SER A 584 9.40 -28.49 -15.60
CA SER A 584 9.26 -29.68 -14.75
C SER A 584 10.16 -30.84 -15.23
N SER A 585 10.08 -31.13 -16.53
CA SER A 585 10.88 -32.17 -17.18
C SER A 585 12.36 -31.79 -17.22
N GLU A 586 12.69 -30.57 -17.64
CA GLU A 586 14.07 -30.11 -17.76
C GLU A 586 14.81 -30.09 -16.42
N LEU A 587 14.12 -29.75 -15.32
CA LEU A 587 14.68 -29.70 -13.97
C LEU A 587 14.58 -31.03 -13.22
N GLY A 588 13.87 -32.02 -13.76
CA GLY A 588 13.65 -33.32 -13.14
C GLY A 588 12.79 -33.22 -11.87
N LEU A 589 11.77 -32.37 -11.90
CA LEU A 589 10.82 -32.11 -10.83
C LEU A 589 9.42 -32.55 -11.23
N LEU A 590 8.60 -32.93 -10.24
CA LEU A 590 7.16 -33.13 -10.48
C LEU A 590 6.51 -31.76 -10.71
N ALA A 591 5.57 -31.68 -11.67
CA ALA A 591 4.91 -30.41 -12.01
C ALA A 591 4.16 -29.77 -10.81
N ASP A 592 3.71 -30.58 -9.84
CA ASP A 592 3.01 -30.17 -8.63
C ASP A 592 3.94 -29.93 -7.42
N THR A 593 5.26 -29.95 -7.62
CA THR A 593 6.25 -29.60 -6.58
C THR A 593 5.93 -28.23 -6.00
N LYS A 594 5.60 -28.19 -4.70
CA LYS A 594 5.13 -26.99 -3.99
C LYS A 594 6.25 -26.12 -3.41
N ASP A 595 7.48 -26.63 -3.42
CA ASP A 595 8.64 -25.99 -2.81
C ASP A 595 9.36 -25.13 -3.85
N ILE A 596 9.33 -23.81 -3.65
CA ILE A 596 9.96 -22.85 -4.57
C ILE A 596 11.48 -23.04 -4.61
N ASP A 597 12.11 -23.35 -3.47
CA ASP A 597 13.56 -23.46 -3.37
C ASP A 597 14.07 -24.62 -4.24
N GLN A 598 13.28 -25.70 -4.33
CA GLN A 598 13.60 -26.80 -5.24
C GLN A 598 13.57 -26.37 -6.71
N TRP A 599 12.62 -25.53 -7.11
CA TRP A 599 12.54 -25.01 -8.47
C TRP A 599 13.74 -24.11 -8.79
N THR A 600 14.04 -23.16 -7.92
CA THR A 600 15.10 -22.16 -8.12
C THR A 600 16.48 -22.79 -8.02
N ASP A 601 16.74 -23.68 -7.05
CA ASP A 601 18.01 -24.41 -6.91
C ASP A 601 18.30 -25.29 -8.12
N LYS A 602 17.30 -26.03 -8.61
CA LYS A 602 17.46 -26.87 -9.80
C LYS A 602 17.71 -26.04 -11.05
N TRP A 603 17.03 -24.91 -11.18
CA TRP A 603 17.22 -23.99 -12.28
C TRP A 603 18.65 -23.40 -12.26
N HIS A 604 19.12 -22.93 -11.10
CA HIS A 604 20.48 -22.44 -10.89
C HIS A 604 21.54 -23.50 -11.23
N ALA A 605 21.29 -24.76 -10.83
CA ALA A 605 22.18 -25.88 -11.14
C ALA A 605 22.35 -26.12 -12.65
N LYS A 606 21.37 -25.72 -13.49
CA LYS A 606 21.47 -25.81 -14.95
C LYS A 606 22.27 -24.68 -15.59
N LYS A 607 22.55 -23.59 -14.86
CA LYS A 607 23.28 -22.41 -15.37
C LYS A 607 22.65 -21.81 -16.62
N TYR A 608 21.34 -21.63 -16.60
CA TYR A 608 20.57 -21.02 -17.67
C TYR A 608 20.80 -19.51 -17.73
N THR A 609 21.96 -19.08 -18.22
CA THR A 609 22.31 -17.64 -18.27
C THR A 609 21.95 -16.95 -19.58
N TRP A 610 21.65 -17.73 -20.64
CA TRP A 610 21.44 -17.22 -22.00
C TRP A 610 19.98 -17.34 -22.43
N SER A 611 19.49 -16.33 -23.14
CA SER A 611 18.09 -16.20 -23.58
C SER A 611 17.49 -17.45 -24.25
N TYR A 612 18.30 -18.14 -25.06
CA TYR A 612 17.89 -19.30 -25.86
C TYR A 612 18.12 -20.66 -25.18
N ASN A 613 18.66 -20.70 -23.96
CA ASN A 613 19.05 -21.91 -23.24
C ASN A 613 18.44 -21.95 -21.83
N GLN A 614 17.13 -21.74 -21.74
CA GLN A 614 16.35 -21.82 -20.51
C GLN A 614 15.08 -22.64 -20.78
N CYS A 615 14.51 -23.19 -19.70
CA CYS A 615 13.18 -23.79 -19.74
C CYS A 615 12.10 -22.72 -19.43
N ALA A 616 10.88 -22.97 -19.86
CA ALA A 616 9.69 -22.18 -19.57
C ALA A 616 8.95 -22.74 -18.34
N PHE A 617 8.50 -21.85 -17.46
CA PHE A 617 7.67 -22.17 -16.31
C PHE A 617 6.17 -22.09 -16.64
N SER A 618 5.39 -22.87 -15.89
CA SER A 618 3.94 -22.90 -16.00
C SER A 618 3.30 -21.56 -15.63
N THR A 619 2.27 -21.19 -16.39
CA THR A 619 1.36 -20.07 -16.07
C THR A 619 0.05 -20.55 -15.46
N GLN A 620 -0.06 -21.84 -15.14
CA GLN A 620 -1.22 -22.48 -14.51
C GLN A 620 -0.91 -22.96 -13.09
N HIS A 621 0.36 -23.27 -12.79
CA HIS A 621 0.81 -23.65 -11.45
C HIS A 621 1.44 -22.45 -10.72
N ALA A 622 0.88 -22.09 -9.57
CA ALA A 622 1.29 -20.88 -8.86
C ALA A 622 2.74 -20.87 -8.39
N VAL A 623 3.23 -22.01 -7.89
CA VAL A 623 4.62 -22.14 -7.42
C VAL A 623 5.61 -22.03 -8.57
N GLN A 624 5.33 -22.65 -9.72
CA GLN A 624 6.17 -22.52 -10.91
C GLN A 624 6.19 -21.08 -11.44
N PHE A 625 5.03 -20.44 -11.53
CA PHE A 625 4.93 -19.05 -11.98
C PHE A 625 5.70 -18.11 -11.03
N TYR A 626 5.59 -18.34 -9.72
CA TYR A 626 6.31 -17.56 -8.73
C TYR A 626 7.82 -17.80 -8.76
N ALA A 627 8.27 -19.03 -9.00
CA ALA A 627 9.69 -19.34 -9.21
C ALA A 627 10.26 -18.53 -10.38
N ALA A 628 9.53 -18.39 -11.48
CA ALA A 628 9.96 -17.56 -12.61
C ALA A 628 10.11 -16.08 -12.22
N ILE A 629 9.15 -15.52 -11.47
CA ILE A 629 9.22 -14.13 -10.97
C ILE A 629 10.42 -13.92 -10.05
N TRP A 630 10.62 -14.86 -9.12
CA TRP A 630 11.71 -14.80 -8.16
C TRP A 630 13.07 -14.81 -8.87
N LEU A 631 13.23 -15.71 -9.86
CA LEU A 631 14.44 -15.76 -10.69
C LEU A 631 14.63 -14.46 -11.52
N THR A 632 13.56 -13.83 -12.01
CA THR A 632 13.67 -12.51 -12.66
C THR A 632 14.25 -11.46 -11.72
N GLY A 633 13.75 -11.40 -10.48
CA GLY A 633 14.22 -10.46 -9.45
C GLY A 633 15.68 -10.65 -9.06
N GLU A 634 16.22 -11.86 -9.24
CA GLU A 634 17.64 -12.16 -9.04
C GLU A 634 18.54 -11.75 -10.22
N HIS A 635 17.98 -11.30 -11.35
CA HIS A 635 18.72 -10.94 -12.57
C HIS A 635 19.62 -12.07 -13.08
N VAL A 636 19.10 -13.29 -13.11
CA VAL A 636 19.85 -14.52 -13.42
C VAL A 636 20.32 -14.68 -14.88
N GLY A 637 19.88 -13.82 -15.80
CA GLY A 637 20.21 -13.88 -17.22
C GLY A 637 20.77 -12.57 -17.78
N ASP A 638 21.09 -12.58 -19.07
CA ASP A 638 21.67 -11.43 -19.78
C ASP A 638 20.74 -10.20 -19.89
N TYR A 639 19.46 -10.39 -19.57
CA TYR A 639 18.42 -9.39 -19.61
C TYR A 639 17.65 -9.34 -18.29
N THR A 640 17.15 -8.15 -17.97
CA THR A 640 16.53 -7.85 -16.66
C THR A 640 14.99 -7.93 -16.68
N TRP A 641 14.40 -8.34 -17.80
CA TRP A 641 12.96 -8.60 -17.92
C TRP A 641 12.70 -10.08 -18.14
N ASN A 642 11.61 -10.61 -17.56
CA ASN A 642 11.05 -11.89 -17.95
C ASN A 642 10.33 -11.79 -19.30
N GLU A 643 10.16 -12.92 -19.98
CA GLU A 643 9.31 -12.99 -21.17
C GLU A 643 8.11 -13.91 -20.91
N MET A 644 6.93 -13.33 -20.95
CA MET A 644 5.65 -14.02 -20.80
C MET A 644 5.01 -14.21 -22.18
N ILE A 645 4.70 -15.46 -22.53
CA ILE A 645 4.21 -15.82 -23.86
C ILE A 645 2.69 -15.88 -23.88
N LEU A 646 2.11 -15.11 -24.80
CA LEU A 646 0.68 -15.15 -25.10
C LEU A 646 0.44 -15.61 -26.54
N ALA A 647 -0.71 -16.21 -26.80
CA ALA A 647 -1.22 -16.41 -28.14
C ALA A 647 -1.42 -15.04 -28.83
N PRO A 648 -1.00 -14.87 -30.09
CA PRO A 648 -1.04 -13.59 -30.78
C PRO A 648 -2.47 -13.14 -31.08
N SER A 649 -2.60 -11.83 -31.29
CA SER A 649 -3.80 -11.15 -31.76
C SER A 649 -3.64 -10.85 -33.24
N SER A 650 -4.50 -11.40 -34.09
CA SER A 650 -4.47 -11.18 -35.54
C SER A 650 -5.58 -10.23 -36.01
N HIS A 651 -6.60 -9.98 -35.18
CA HIS A 651 -7.75 -9.13 -35.51
C HIS A 651 -8.13 -8.18 -34.38
N ALA A 652 -8.76 -7.05 -34.74
CA ALA A 652 -9.21 -6.04 -33.78
C ALA A 652 -10.10 -6.62 -32.65
N ASP A 653 -10.97 -7.56 -33.01
CA ASP A 653 -11.94 -8.17 -32.09
C ASP A 653 -11.32 -9.14 -31.09
N ASP A 654 -10.10 -9.60 -31.36
CA ASP A 654 -9.43 -10.60 -30.53
C ASP A 654 -8.49 -9.95 -29.48
N ILE A 655 -8.24 -8.64 -29.58
CA ILE A 655 -7.34 -7.90 -28.69
C ILE A 655 -7.94 -7.88 -27.28
N PRO A 656 -7.21 -8.34 -26.24
CA PRO A 656 -7.65 -8.20 -24.86
C PRO A 656 -7.85 -6.72 -24.48
N ASP A 657 -8.79 -6.44 -23.58
CA ASP A 657 -8.97 -5.08 -23.08
C ASP A 657 -7.68 -4.56 -22.41
N LEU A 658 -7.49 -3.25 -22.42
CA LEU A 658 -6.29 -2.59 -21.90
C LEU A 658 -6.61 -1.75 -20.66
N ASP A 659 -5.68 -1.72 -19.71
CA ASP A 659 -5.76 -0.83 -18.54
C ASP A 659 -4.98 0.48 -18.77
N ALA A 660 -3.93 0.47 -19.59
CA ALA A 660 -3.12 1.66 -19.85
C ALA A 660 -2.24 1.52 -21.11
N ALA A 661 -1.85 2.65 -21.66
CA ALA A 661 -0.63 2.76 -22.45
C ALA A 661 0.52 3.23 -21.53
N TRP A 662 1.73 2.72 -21.71
CA TRP A 662 2.87 3.07 -20.86
C TRP A 662 4.05 3.60 -21.66
N TYR A 663 4.95 4.35 -21.03
CA TYR A 663 6.24 4.78 -21.58
C TYR A 663 7.32 4.86 -20.49
N SER A 664 8.59 4.71 -20.88
CA SER A 664 9.74 4.87 -19.98
C SER A 664 9.86 6.31 -19.51
N TYR A 665 9.92 6.51 -18.20
CA TYR A 665 10.08 7.83 -17.60
C TYR A 665 11.33 8.54 -18.15
N GLY A 666 11.20 9.83 -18.46
CA GLY A 666 12.27 10.63 -19.04
C GLY A 666 12.46 10.49 -20.56
N ASN A 667 11.61 9.73 -21.27
CA ASN A 667 11.66 9.61 -22.74
C ASN A 667 10.47 10.32 -23.44
N PRO A 668 10.67 11.54 -23.99
CA PRO A 668 9.59 12.29 -24.64
C PRO A 668 9.07 11.67 -25.95
N GLY A 669 9.92 10.92 -26.67
CA GLY A 669 9.51 10.21 -27.88
C GLY A 669 8.55 9.07 -27.54
N ALA A 670 8.93 8.28 -26.54
CA ALA A 670 8.11 7.20 -26.02
C ALA A 670 6.78 7.70 -25.42
N GLN A 671 6.83 8.82 -24.71
CA GLN A 671 5.64 9.49 -24.20
C GLN A 671 4.67 9.87 -25.34
N LYS A 672 5.18 10.42 -26.45
CA LYS A 672 4.35 10.76 -27.62
C LYS A 672 3.74 9.52 -28.26
N ASP A 673 4.50 8.44 -28.37
CA ASP A 673 4.03 7.19 -28.96
C ASP A 673 2.97 6.52 -28.07
N ALA A 674 3.16 6.50 -26.75
CA ALA A 674 2.18 5.97 -25.81
C ALA A 674 0.84 6.75 -25.85
N LYS A 675 0.88 8.08 -26.01
CA LYS A 675 -0.34 8.88 -26.25
C LYS A 675 -1.04 8.46 -27.55
N THR A 676 -0.26 8.23 -28.61
CA THR A 676 -0.80 7.78 -29.90
C THR A 676 -1.44 6.40 -29.77
N ILE A 677 -0.84 5.50 -28.99
CA ILE A 677 -1.39 4.17 -28.70
C ILE A 677 -2.73 4.28 -27.95
N ALA A 678 -2.78 5.09 -26.87
CA ALA A 678 -4.02 5.30 -26.11
C ALA A 678 -5.13 5.89 -26.99
N GLN A 679 -4.80 6.83 -27.87
CA GLN A 679 -5.75 7.40 -28.81
C GLN A 679 -6.29 6.37 -29.81
N LYS A 680 -5.41 5.57 -30.43
CA LYS A 680 -5.80 4.51 -31.36
C LYS A 680 -6.66 3.44 -30.70
N TYR A 681 -6.45 3.14 -29.42
CA TYR A 681 -7.28 2.18 -28.69
C TYR A 681 -8.75 2.66 -28.63
N HIS A 682 -8.95 3.97 -28.40
CA HIS A 682 -10.27 4.57 -28.41
C HIS A 682 -10.84 4.68 -29.84
N ASP A 683 -10.07 5.22 -30.77
CA ASP A 683 -10.57 5.59 -32.11
C ASP A 683 -10.69 4.40 -33.06
N ASP A 684 -9.64 3.57 -33.15
CA ASP A 684 -9.53 2.50 -34.15
C ASP A 684 -10.22 1.20 -33.69
N LEU A 685 -10.22 0.92 -32.38
CA LEU A 685 -10.86 -0.29 -31.81
C LEU A 685 -12.23 0.00 -31.18
N HIS A 686 -12.68 1.26 -31.19
CA HIS A 686 -13.93 1.71 -30.58
C HIS A 686 -14.08 1.30 -29.11
N ARG A 687 -12.99 1.39 -28.34
CA ARG A 687 -12.94 1.01 -26.91
C ARG A 687 -12.97 2.24 -25.99
N SER A 688 -13.03 1.98 -24.69
CA SER A 688 -12.99 3.03 -23.67
C SER A 688 -11.61 3.72 -23.65
N LYS A 689 -11.58 4.98 -23.22
CA LYS A 689 -10.32 5.70 -23.00
C LYS A 689 -9.50 5.01 -21.91
N ILE A 690 -8.19 4.95 -22.13
CA ILE A 690 -7.21 4.41 -21.19
C ILE A 690 -6.15 5.47 -20.85
N PRO A 691 -5.61 5.46 -19.62
CA PRO A 691 -4.57 6.38 -19.21
C PRO A 691 -3.25 6.11 -19.95
N THR A 692 -2.42 7.15 -20.00
CA THR A 692 -0.99 7.04 -20.33
C THR A 692 -0.19 7.16 -19.04
N ILE A 693 0.68 6.20 -18.76
CA ILE A 693 1.47 6.15 -17.52
C ILE A 693 2.98 6.14 -17.81
N ALA A 694 3.74 6.81 -16.97
CA ALA A 694 5.20 6.74 -17.03
C ALA A 694 5.67 5.63 -16.10
N TRP A 695 6.54 4.76 -16.60
CA TRP A 695 7.21 3.76 -15.81
C TRP A 695 8.63 4.20 -15.51
N ASP A 696 8.90 4.43 -14.22
CA ASP A 696 10.22 4.75 -13.69
C ASP A 696 10.93 3.45 -13.24
N TYR A 697 11.72 2.90 -14.15
CA TYR A 697 12.56 1.72 -13.91
C TYR A 697 13.58 1.93 -12.79
N GLN A 698 14.08 3.16 -12.59
CA GLN A 698 15.12 3.45 -11.61
C GLN A 698 14.56 3.41 -10.19
N HIS A 699 13.33 3.87 -10.01
CA HIS A 699 12.69 3.95 -8.70
C HIS A 699 11.63 2.86 -8.47
N SER A 700 11.49 1.90 -9.40
CA SER A 700 10.45 0.86 -9.36
C SER A 700 9.06 1.45 -9.11
N ALA A 701 8.72 2.49 -9.86
CA ALA A 701 7.52 3.28 -9.62
C ALA A 701 6.71 3.51 -10.91
N ILE A 702 5.39 3.54 -10.75
CA ILE A 702 4.44 3.96 -11.79
C ILE A 702 3.99 5.38 -11.48
N LEU A 703 4.22 6.29 -12.42
CA LEU A 703 3.88 7.70 -12.30
C LEU A 703 2.73 8.03 -13.24
N PHE A 704 1.72 8.72 -12.72
CA PHE A 704 0.62 9.20 -13.55
C PHE A 704 1.06 10.42 -14.38
N ASP A 705 0.99 10.32 -15.70
CA ASP A 705 1.29 11.45 -16.58
C ASP A 705 0.07 12.37 -16.74
N LEU A 706 -0.05 13.34 -15.84
CA LEU A 706 -1.10 14.36 -15.88
C LEU A 706 -1.02 15.26 -17.12
N ASN A 707 0.17 15.42 -17.73
CA ASN A 707 0.39 16.19 -18.96
C ASN A 707 -0.01 15.41 -20.22
N ALA A 708 -0.17 14.09 -20.13
CA ALA A 708 -0.69 13.25 -21.21
C ALA A 708 -2.21 13.31 -21.36
N GLN A 709 -2.93 13.75 -20.32
CA GLN A 709 -4.40 13.69 -20.27
C GLN A 709 -5.09 14.97 -20.75
N THR A 710 -4.36 16.08 -20.98
CA THR A 710 -4.95 17.37 -21.38
C THR A 710 -4.98 17.54 -22.92
N GLN A 711 -6.10 17.06 -23.50
CA GLN A 711 -6.78 17.38 -24.79
C GLN A 711 -6.06 17.19 -26.15
N PRO A 712 -6.85 17.03 -27.23
CA PRO A 712 -7.85 16.00 -27.53
C PRO A 712 -7.25 14.79 -28.23
#